data_AF-A0A7X8ZRQ5-F1
#
_entry.id   AF-A0A7X8ZRQ5-F1
#
_cell.length_a   1.000
_cell.length_b   1.000
_cell.length_c   1.000
_cell.angle_alpha   90.00
_cell.angle_beta   90.00
_cell.angle_gamma   90.00
#
_symmetry.space_group_name_H-M   'P 1'
#
loop_
_entity.id
_entity.type
_entity.pdbx_description
1 polymer ?
#
loop_
_entity_poly.entity_id
_entity_poly.type
_entity_poly.pdbx_seq_one_letter_code
_entity_poly.pdbx_strand_id
1 'polypeptide(L)'
;MINSFEEDEQFNNLTWLPLDNPSKIFLSTMTSVDTKVFRISASLKQPVQVDVLEQAVNFAYQQYPLYHAIIRRGFFWYFAEQSDSTPLVEPEKERFCAQIYHSGHRDLLFRILYNYNRIELEIFHALSDGAGALNFFQMLLLAYFKFEGEKKGEKLPQIFPIYTGNETLQDAFRLFDFGSESLKWRRLIRNPTTKEQKSGKVLRLKGEPTHDFRPNILELHYSTKAILAKAKASGGTITTYLAAVFSQALYLSASPKQRKRPCRVVLSCPVDLRQHYINLTARNFFATTYLSFTFPAEKQDGSIHVPKISEIVAVYNDQLKKASSKEEISRKVAGLVRLEKTLPLRIVPLYIKDFILRISNSISSRGISGSISNVGRFRLPDRIKDKVEDVTVGTATVRPQFSIISYEQDLSITITSALNSTKIQNTCREILINDGLNSTFTVESKIDNLSKGQIIEQTKEVVSSQQIPYPEVPIETKLSLASFILNLITIFTLSLYLILNLIFDISLPLSAILLTLASLWLSTMGVLRNRHNPAWSIVLQSLIFGIGIVGIDLFTGYAGWSLTWALPGLFLGSLIANEIVLTVSKRAQKNGFYFLFTGIILGFLPLLFIALNLVKPIWPSLVTAGSALFLLIINLIFHHRQFREETKKKWHF
;
A
#
# COMPACT_ATOMS: atom_id res chain seq x y z
N MET A 1 3.16 49.23 -0.10
CA MET A 1 3.59 49.04 1.30
C MET A 1 2.39 48.55 2.10
N ILE A 2 2.08 47.27 1.99
CA ILE A 2 0.97 46.61 2.67
C ILE A 2 1.60 45.43 3.41
N ASN A 3 1.56 45.48 4.74
CA ASN A 3 1.81 44.44 5.74
C ASN A 3 2.52 43.16 5.28
N SER A 4 3.81 43.25 4.94
CA SER A 4 4.69 42.10 4.66
C SER A 4 5.58 41.71 5.83
N PHE A 5 5.30 42.20 7.05
CA PHE A 5 6.20 42.01 8.21
C PHE A 5 5.60 41.18 9.35
N GLU A 6 4.32 40.79 9.30
CA GLU A 6 3.70 39.93 10.33
C GLU A 6 3.52 38.45 9.91
N GLU A 7 3.62 38.11 8.62
CA GLU A 7 3.50 36.70 8.18
C GLU A 7 4.84 35.93 8.24
N ASP A 8 5.98 36.61 8.09
CA ASP A 8 7.31 35.97 8.09
C ASP A 8 7.76 35.52 9.49
N GLU A 9 7.29 36.16 10.57
CA GLU A 9 7.58 35.74 11.94
C GLU A 9 6.77 34.52 12.42
N GLN A 10 5.67 34.17 11.75
CA GLN A 10 4.86 33.00 12.13
C GLN A 10 5.44 31.66 11.65
N PHE A 11 6.33 31.66 10.65
CA PHE A 11 6.84 30.41 10.07
C PHE A 11 8.11 29.86 10.73
N ASN A 12 8.85 30.67 11.48
CA ASN A 12 10.09 30.23 12.16
C ASN A 12 9.85 29.44 13.46
N ASN A 13 8.60 29.27 13.91
CA ASN A 13 8.23 28.63 15.19
C ASN A 13 7.15 27.54 15.08
N LEU A 14 6.88 26.99 13.88
CA LEU A 14 5.83 25.98 13.72
C LEU A 14 6.31 24.58 14.13
N THR A 15 6.12 24.26 15.42
CA THR A 15 6.22 22.90 15.96
C THR A 15 5.26 21.91 15.26
N TRP A 16 4.21 22.38 14.59
CA TRP A 16 3.27 21.52 13.86
C TRP A 16 2.62 22.19 12.64
N LEU A 17 2.21 21.38 11.66
CA LEU A 17 1.57 21.79 10.40
C LEU A 17 0.26 21.01 10.15
N PRO A 18 -0.81 21.65 9.65
CA PRO A 18 -2.02 20.94 9.25
C PRO A 18 -1.77 20.11 7.99
N LEU A 19 -2.30 18.89 7.95
CA LEU A 19 -2.23 18.03 6.77
C LEU A 19 -3.18 18.50 5.66
N ASP A 20 -2.75 18.29 4.42
CA ASP A 20 -3.56 18.52 3.23
C ASP A 20 -4.56 17.38 3.03
N ASN A 21 -5.53 17.60 2.15
CA ASN A 21 -6.63 16.66 1.94
C ASN A 21 -6.16 15.28 1.44
N PRO A 22 -5.28 15.18 0.43
CA PRO A 22 -4.72 13.89 0.02
C PRO A 22 -4.04 13.15 1.18
N SER A 23 -3.22 13.83 1.99
CA SER A 23 -2.50 13.23 3.11
C SER A 23 -3.42 12.57 4.15
N LYS A 24 -4.54 13.23 4.49
CA LYS A 24 -5.57 12.66 5.38
C LYS A 24 -6.20 11.40 4.80
N ILE A 25 -6.46 11.37 3.49
CA ILE A 25 -7.03 10.20 2.81
C ILE A 25 -6.02 9.05 2.80
N PHE A 26 -4.74 9.30 2.50
CA PHE A 26 -3.71 8.27 2.50
C PHE A 26 -3.54 7.62 3.88
N LEU A 27 -3.48 8.41 4.95
CA LEU A 27 -3.44 7.91 6.33
C LEU A 27 -4.65 7.05 6.70
N SER A 28 -5.84 7.47 6.28
CA SER A 28 -7.08 6.76 6.62
C SER A 28 -7.23 5.46 5.83
N THR A 29 -6.72 5.42 4.60
CA THR A 29 -6.95 4.34 3.63
C THR A 29 -5.77 3.39 3.45
N MET A 30 -4.60 3.70 3.99
CA MET A 30 -3.45 2.79 3.94
C MET A 30 -3.79 1.44 4.58
N THR A 31 -3.19 0.41 4.02
CA THR A 31 -3.20 -0.94 4.58
C THR A 31 -1.79 -1.49 4.48
N SER A 32 -1.54 -2.62 5.09
CA SER A 32 -0.24 -3.28 4.93
C SER A 32 -0.06 -3.92 3.54
N VAL A 33 -1.09 -3.99 2.67
CA VAL A 33 -0.90 -4.31 1.23
C VAL A 33 -0.67 -3.03 0.43
N ASP A 34 -1.60 -2.07 0.59
CA ASP A 34 -1.55 -0.75 -0.03
C ASP A 34 -0.92 0.22 0.96
N THR A 35 0.41 0.15 1.09
CA THR A 35 1.18 0.89 2.11
C THR A 35 1.17 2.39 1.87
N LYS A 36 0.71 2.84 0.68
CA LYS A 36 0.82 4.21 0.19
C LYS A 36 2.28 4.69 0.16
N VAL A 37 3.23 3.77 0.04
CA VAL A 37 4.63 4.09 -0.18
C VAL A 37 4.93 3.94 -1.68
N PHE A 38 5.66 4.91 -2.22
CA PHE A 38 6.22 4.86 -3.55
C PHE A 38 7.73 5.02 -3.49
N ARG A 39 8.41 4.47 -4.49
CA ARG A 39 9.85 4.44 -4.61
C ARG A 39 10.27 5.15 -5.89
N ILE A 40 11.29 6.00 -5.79
CA ILE A 40 12.06 6.52 -6.92
C ILE A 40 13.45 5.92 -6.81
N SER A 41 13.95 5.31 -7.87
CA SER A 41 15.28 4.68 -7.88
C SER A 41 16.12 5.28 -9.01
N ALA A 42 17.40 5.55 -8.73
CA ALA A 42 18.39 5.93 -9.74
C ALA A 42 19.50 4.89 -9.78
N SER A 43 19.71 4.28 -10.94
CA SER A 43 20.82 3.36 -11.19
C SER A 43 22.04 4.19 -11.62
N LEU A 44 23.14 4.10 -10.88
CA LEU A 44 24.38 4.82 -11.16
C LEU A 44 25.31 3.97 -12.04
N LYS A 45 26.18 4.62 -12.82
CA LYS A 45 27.21 3.91 -13.60
C LYS A 45 28.35 3.32 -12.74
N GLN A 46 28.45 3.75 -11.48
CA GLN A 46 29.48 3.31 -10.54
C GLN A 46 28.80 2.85 -9.24
N PRO A 47 29.41 1.94 -8.46
CA PRO A 47 28.89 1.54 -7.16
C PRO A 47 28.68 2.74 -6.22
N VAL A 48 27.64 2.66 -5.40
CA VAL A 48 27.31 3.70 -4.42
C VAL A 48 28.38 3.74 -3.32
N GLN A 49 28.91 4.92 -3.04
CA GLN A 49 29.76 5.20 -1.89
C GLN A 49 28.89 5.60 -0.70
N VAL A 50 28.74 4.70 0.29
CA VAL A 50 27.78 4.86 1.40
C VAL A 50 28.10 6.10 2.24
N ASP A 51 29.37 6.37 2.52
CA ASP A 51 29.82 7.54 3.29
C ASP A 51 29.52 8.86 2.59
N VAL A 52 29.60 8.89 1.26
CA VAL A 52 29.23 10.04 0.42
C VAL A 52 27.71 10.20 0.37
N LEU A 53 26.96 9.08 0.31
CA LEU A 53 25.51 9.10 0.33
C LEU A 53 24.96 9.63 1.65
N GLU A 54 25.53 9.25 2.79
CA GLU A 54 25.14 9.79 4.10
C GLU A 54 25.32 11.31 4.17
N GLN A 55 26.45 11.82 3.67
CA GLN A 55 26.69 13.27 3.60
C GLN A 55 25.67 13.97 2.68
N ALA A 56 25.38 13.37 1.53
CA ALA A 56 24.40 13.89 0.58
C ALA A 56 22.99 13.95 1.15
N VAL A 57 22.57 12.90 1.86
CA VAL A 57 21.26 12.82 2.51
C VAL A 57 21.14 13.89 3.60
N ASN A 58 22.15 14.03 4.46
CA ASN A 58 22.14 15.06 5.50
C ASN A 58 22.07 16.47 4.93
N PHE A 59 22.82 16.74 3.85
CA PHE A 59 22.75 18.01 3.15
C PHE A 59 21.35 18.25 2.55
N ALA A 60 20.81 17.30 1.78
CA ALA A 60 19.49 17.45 1.17
C ALA A 60 18.38 17.60 2.21
N TYR A 61 18.47 16.85 3.32
CA TYR A 61 17.53 16.92 4.43
C TYR A 61 17.49 18.32 5.06
N GLN A 62 18.63 18.98 5.24
CA GLN A 62 18.69 20.36 5.74
C GLN A 62 18.02 21.37 4.80
N GLN A 63 18.03 21.11 3.49
CA GLN A 63 17.46 22.01 2.48
C GLN A 63 15.93 21.90 2.34
N TYR A 64 15.32 20.81 2.83
CA TYR A 64 13.89 20.52 2.66
C TYR A 64 13.17 20.37 4.00
N PRO A 65 12.66 21.48 4.59
CA PRO A 65 11.95 21.46 5.88
C PRO A 65 10.79 20.46 5.94
N LEU A 66 10.09 20.22 4.83
CA LEU A 66 8.98 19.26 4.78
C LEU A 66 9.39 17.86 5.24
N TYR A 67 10.61 17.43 4.90
CA TYR A 67 11.10 16.08 5.17
C TYR A 67 11.41 15.86 6.66
N HIS A 68 11.41 16.93 7.47
CA HIS A 68 11.51 16.85 8.93
C HIS A 68 10.17 16.47 9.57
N ALA A 69 9.07 16.43 8.81
CA ALA A 69 7.75 16.17 9.34
C ALA A 69 7.52 14.69 9.69
N ILE A 70 6.99 14.46 10.89
CA ILE A 70 6.38 13.20 11.32
C ILE A 70 4.87 13.38 11.48
N ILE A 71 4.08 12.32 11.29
CA ILE A 71 2.62 12.40 11.47
C ILE A 71 2.22 11.94 12.85
N ARG A 72 1.44 12.77 13.54
CA ARG A 72 0.81 12.47 14.82
C ARG A 72 -0.69 12.30 14.66
N ARG A 73 -1.25 11.49 15.56
CA ARG A 73 -2.68 11.19 15.61
C ARG A 73 -3.29 11.84 16.84
N GLY A 74 -4.08 12.90 16.63
CA GLY A 74 -4.94 13.48 17.66
C GLY A 74 -6.30 12.79 17.74
N PHE A 75 -7.15 13.24 18.66
CA PHE A 75 -8.51 12.68 18.83
C PHE A 75 -9.43 12.99 17.64
N PHE A 76 -9.29 14.17 17.03
CA PHE A 76 -10.16 14.65 15.94
C PHE A 76 -9.47 14.74 14.56
N TRP A 77 -8.15 14.86 14.51
CA TRP A 77 -7.39 15.02 13.27
C TRP A 77 -5.97 14.45 13.38
N TYR A 78 -5.39 14.16 12.22
CA TYR A 78 -3.95 13.98 12.06
C TYR A 78 -3.28 15.35 11.88
N PHE A 79 -2.04 15.48 12.34
CA PHE A 79 -1.22 16.68 12.14
C PHE A 79 0.23 16.26 11.89
N ALA A 80 0.97 17.08 11.13
CA ALA A 80 2.41 16.94 11.00
C ALA A 80 3.08 17.69 12.15
N GLU A 81 4.13 17.12 12.73
CA GLU A 81 4.99 17.72 13.76
C GLU A 81 6.41 17.69 13.23
N GLN A 82 7.22 18.70 13.52
CA GLN A 82 8.64 18.67 13.14
C GLN A 82 9.38 17.67 14.05
N SER A 83 10.30 16.91 13.47
CA SER A 83 11.11 15.94 14.19
C SER A 83 12.58 16.32 14.16
N ASP A 84 13.27 16.07 15.26
CA ASP A 84 14.73 16.15 15.36
C ASP A 84 15.43 14.87 14.86
N SER A 85 14.65 13.87 14.39
CA SER A 85 15.18 12.62 13.87
C SER A 85 16.01 12.84 12.61
N THR A 86 17.21 12.27 12.56
CA THR A 86 18.05 12.30 11.37
C THR A 86 17.71 11.16 10.41
N PRO A 87 17.74 11.38 9.08
CA PRO A 87 17.60 10.31 8.11
C PRO A 87 18.77 9.33 8.17
N LEU A 88 18.50 8.05 7.89
CA LEU A 88 19.51 7.00 7.82
C LEU A 88 19.59 6.46 6.39
N VAL A 89 20.81 6.11 5.98
CA VAL A 89 21.09 5.37 4.74
C VAL A 89 21.16 3.89 5.09
N GLU A 90 20.32 3.08 4.48
CA GLU A 90 20.24 1.65 4.79
C GLU A 90 20.43 0.81 3.53
N PRO A 91 21.09 -0.37 3.62
CA PRO A 91 21.05 -1.33 2.52
C PRO A 91 19.61 -1.82 2.31
N GLU A 92 19.23 -2.05 1.06
CA GLU A 92 17.92 -2.61 0.74
C GLU A 92 17.77 -4.03 1.33
N LYS A 93 16.87 -4.18 2.31
CA LYS A 93 16.63 -5.45 3.04
C LYS A 93 15.16 -5.83 3.16
N GLU A 94 14.27 -4.89 2.89
CA GLU A 94 12.83 -5.02 3.07
C GLU A 94 12.15 -5.18 1.70
N ARG A 95 10.89 -5.62 1.71
CA ARG A 95 10.11 -5.72 0.47
C ARG A 95 9.94 -4.33 -0.20
N PHE A 96 9.78 -4.33 -1.52
CA PHE A 96 9.46 -3.14 -2.29
C PHE A 96 8.31 -2.32 -1.68
N CYS A 97 8.55 -1.03 -1.43
CA CYS A 97 7.58 -0.09 -0.85
C CYS A 97 6.95 -0.62 0.45
N ALA A 98 7.77 -1.17 1.35
CA ALA A 98 7.34 -1.58 2.68
C ALA A 98 6.70 -0.41 3.45
N GLN A 99 5.92 -0.75 4.47
CA GLN A 99 5.20 0.27 5.24
C GLN A 99 6.20 1.12 6.03
N ILE A 100 6.14 2.44 5.86
CA ILE A 100 6.96 3.41 6.60
C ILE A 100 6.20 3.94 7.82
N TYR A 101 4.96 4.40 7.62
CA TYR A 101 4.19 5.00 8.72
C TYR A 101 3.56 3.94 9.63
N HIS A 102 3.89 4.00 10.91
CA HIS A 102 3.29 3.19 11.98
C HIS A 102 2.56 4.11 12.98
N SER A 103 1.27 3.83 13.23
CA SER A 103 0.47 4.66 14.14
C SER A 103 1.10 4.70 15.54
N GLY A 104 1.40 5.91 16.03
CA GLY A 104 1.97 6.14 17.36
C GLY A 104 3.49 6.23 17.39
N HIS A 105 4.17 5.84 16.30
CA HIS A 105 5.62 6.01 16.17
C HIS A 105 5.98 7.45 15.79
N ARG A 106 7.26 7.80 15.94
CA ARG A 106 7.85 9.10 15.58
C ARG A 106 8.91 8.93 14.49
N ASP A 107 8.61 8.07 13.53
CA ASP A 107 9.52 7.73 12.43
C ASP A 107 9.37 8.75 11.29
N LEU A 108 10.47 9.08 10.62
CA LEU A 108 10.44 9.89 9.40
C LEU A 108 9.57 9.20 8.32
N LEU A 109 8.93 10.01 7.49
CA LEU A 109 7.98 9.52 6.48
C LEU A 109 8.63 9.16 5.13
N PHE A 110 9.95 9.02 5.14
CA PHE A 110 10.76 8.59 4.01
C PHE A 110 11.97 7.79 4.50
N ARG A 111 12.62 7.05 3.61
CA ARG A 111 13.91 6.40 3.85
C ARG A 111 14.76 6.36 2.60
N ILE A 112 16.08 6.30 2.78
CA ILE A 112 17.05 6.21 1.71
C ILE A 112 17.65 4.82 1.73
N LEU A 113 17.49 4.09 0.63
CA LEU A 113 18.03 2.75 0.46
C LEU A 113 19.14 2.77 -0.58
N TYR A 114 20.07 1.82 -0.48
CA TYR A 114 21.02 1.54 -1.54
C TYR A 114 21.14 0.06 -1.81
N ASN A 115 21.38 -0.29 -3.07
CA ASN A 115 21.69 -1.64 -3.51
C ASN A 115 22.76 -1.59 -4.61
N TYR A 116 23.99 -1.97 -4.28
CA TYR A 116 25.17 -1.86 -5.15
C TYR A 116 25.36 -0.48 -5.79
N ASN A 117 24.83 -0.26 -7.02
CA ASN A 117 24.91 0.98 -7.77
C ASN A 117 23.59 1.76 -7.79
N ARG A 118 22.54 1.30 -7.09
CA ARG A 118 21.23 1.94 -7.07
C ARG A 118 21.04 2.73 -5.78
N ILE A 119 20.64 3.99 -5.92
CA ILE A 119 20.16 4.84 -4.81
C ILE A 119 18.64 4.91 -4.92
N GLU A 120 17.94 4.67 -3.81
CA GLU A 120 16.49 4.65 -3.78
C GLU A 120 15.93 5.56 -2.69
N LEU A 121 14.86 6.25 -3.02
CA LEU A 121 14.07 7.05 -2.12
C LEU A 121 12.68 6.43 -2.02
N GLU A 122 12.33 5.93 -0.84
CA GLU A 122 10.96 5.51 -0.54
C GLU A 122 10.26 6.57 0.32
N ILE A 123 9.07 6.98 -0.10
CA ILE A 123 8.29 8.03 0.57
C ILE A 123 6.86 7.54 0.82
N PHE A 124 6.36 7.81 2.02
CA PHE A 124 4.94 7.68 2.33
C PHE A 124 4.16 8.84 1.70
N HIS A 125 3.16 8.56 0.87
CA HIS A 125 2.40 9.55 0.09
C HIS A 125 1.72 10.65 0.93
N ALA A 126 1.55 10.48 2.24
CA ALA A 126 1.05 11.56 3.10
C ALA A 126 2.08 12.68 3.36
N LEU A 127 3.35 12.48 2.97
CA LEU A 127 4.38 13.51 3.04
C LEU A 127 4.41 14.36 1.77
N SER A 128 4.50 13.71 0.60
CA SER A 128 4.75 14.37 -0.69
C SER A 128 4.12 13.58 -1.85
N ASP A 129 3.82 14.30 -2.94
CA ASP A 129 3.47 13.69 -4.23
C ASP A 129 4.73 13.37 -5.05
N GLY A 130 4.55 12.79 -6.24
CA GLY A 130 5.67 12.43 -7.10
C GLY A 130 6.53 13.63 -7.54
N ALA A 131 5.92 14.80 -7.80
CA ALA A 131 6.67 15.98 -8.23
C ALA A 131 7.52 16.56 -7.10
N GLY A 132 6.95 16.71 -5.89
CA GLY A 132 7.70 17.15 -4.72
C GLY A 132 8.84 16.18 -4.34
N ALA A 133 8.59 14.88 -4.48
CA ALA A 133 9.59 13.84 -4.26
C ALA A 133 10.74 13.86 -5.27
N LEU A 134 10.45 14.08 -6.56
CA LEU A 134 11.50 14.18 -7.58
C LEU A 134 12.44 15.37 -7.31
N ASN A 135 11.91 16.50 -6.83
CA ASN A 135 12.74 17.67 -6.50
C ASN A 135 13.73 17.35 -5.36
N PHE A 136 13.24 16.71 -4.29
CA PHE A 136 14.10 16.27 -3.20
C PHE A 136 15.15 15.26 -3.68
N PHE A 137 14.74 14.28 -4.49
CA PHE A 137 15.65 13.26 -5.02
C PHE A 137 16.71 13.84 -5.97
N GLN A 138 16.34 14.82 -6.78
CA GLN A 138 17.27 15.55 -7.62
C GLN A 138 18.34 16.26 -6.79
N MET A 139 17.94 16.90 -5.69
CA MET A 139 18.85 17.56 -4.76
C MET A 139 19.76 16.58 -4.02
N LEU A 140 19.25 15.41 -3.65
CA LEU A 140 20.04 14.32 -3.10
C LEU A 140 21.14 13.88 -4.07
N LEU A 141 20.80 13.62 -5.34
CA LEU A 141 21.78 13.17 -6.34
C LEU A 141 22.82 14.26 -6.66
N LEU A 142 22.39 15.53 -6.71
CA LEU A 142 23.30 16.67 -6.86
C LEU A 142 24.32 16.73 -5.72
N ALA A 143 23.86 16.61 -4.48
CA ALA A 143 24.72 16.59 -3.31
C ALA A 143 25.66 15.38 -3.32
N TYR A 144 25.16 14.19 -3.69
CA TYR A 144 25.96 12.97 -3.80
C TYR A 144 27.12 13.15 -4.77
N PHE A 145 26.85 13.59 -6.00
CA PHE A 145 27.91 13.76 -6.97
C PHE A 145 28.87 14.90 -6.62
N LYS A 146 28.41 15.95 -5.94
CA LYS A 146 29.28 17.01 -5.40
C LYS A 146 30.28 16.44 -4.41
N PHE A 147 29.79 15.79 -3.36
CA PHE A 147 30.66 15.22 -2.32
C PHE A 147 31.57 14.13 -2.87
N GLU A 148 31.09 13.36 -3.86
CA GLU A 148 31.92 12.38 -4.58
C GLU A 148 33.11 13.06 -5.29
N GLY A 149 32.88 14.17 -6.00
CA GLY A 149 33.95 14.90 -6.68
C GLY A 149 34.86 15.66 -5.72
N GLU A 150 34.33 16.26 -4.64
CA GLU A 150 35.14 16.90 -3.60
C GLU A 150 36.12 15.90 -2.97
N LYS A 151 35.65 14.67 -2.69
CA LYS A 151 36.50 13.57 -2.22
C LYS A 151 37.59 13.18 -3.22
N LYS A 152 37.36 13.41 -4.52
CA LYS A 152 38.33 13.20 -5.62
C LYS A 152 39.18 14.46 -5.91
N GLY A 153 39.00 15.56 -5.18
CA GLY A 153 39.69 16.83 -5.41
C GLY A 153 39.16 17.64 -6.60
N GLU A 154 38.00 17.29 -7.14
CA GLU A 154 37.36 17.99 -8.25
C GLU A 154 36.61 19.23 -7.77
N LYS A 155 36.73 20.35 -8.51
CA LYS A 155 35.87 21.53 -8.30
C LYS A 155 34.54 21.34 -9.04
N LEU A 156 33.58 20.73 -8.37
CA LEU A 156 32.20 20.63 -8.87
C LEU A 156 31.41 21.93 -8.66
N PRO A 157 30.35 22.18 -9.47
CA PRO A 157 29.61 23.44 -9.41
C PRO A 157 28.94 23.64 -8.06
N GLN A 158 28.67 24.90 -7.71
CA GLN A 158 27.80 25.24 -6.58
C GLN A 158 26.45 24.55 -6.75
N ILE A 159 25.92 23.99 -5.66
CA ILE A 159 24.56 23.49 -5.61
C ILE A 159 23.66 24.72 -5.66
N PHE A 160 22.89 24.84 -6.73
CA PHE A 160 21.78 25.79 -6.78
C PHE A 160 20.52 25.01 -6.47
N PRO A 161 19.98 25.14 -5.24
CA PRO A 161 18.74 24.48 -4.92
C PRO A 161 17.63 25.04 -5.81
N ILE A 162 16.90 24.17 -6.49
CA ILE A 162 15.84 24.61 -7.41
C ILE A 162 14.63 25.10 -6.62
N TYR A 163 14.34 24.45 -5.48
CA TYR A 163 13.23 24.78 -4.59
C TYR A 163 13.61 24.49 -3.14
N THR A 164 13.89 25.52 -2.34
CA THR A 164 14.26 25.39 -0.92
C THR A 164 13.51 26.37 -0.04
N GLY A 165 13.46 26.06 1.26
CA GLY A 165 12.87 26.92 2.26
C GLY A 165 11.38 26.69 2.50
N ASN A 166 10.79 27.55 3.33
CA ASN A 166 9.46 27.36 3.90
C ASN A 166 8.33 27.45 2.86
N GLU A 167 8.57 28.05 1.69
CA GLU A 167 7.61 28.06 0.58
C GLU A 167 7.20 26.63 0.15
N THR A 168 8.09 25.66 0.33
CA THR A 168 7.83 24.25 0.04
C THR A 168 6.81 23.60 1.00
N LEU A 169 6.57 24.20 2.17
CA LEU A 169 5.64 23.70 3.21
C LEU A 169 4.18 24.11 2.97
N GLN A 170 3.94 25.03 2.05
CA GLN A 170 2.62 25.64 1.87
C GLN A 170 1.57 24.62 1.41
N ASP A 171 0.38 24.67 2.01
CA ASP A 171 -0.80 23.95 1.52
C ASP A 171 -1.38 24.71 0.33
N ALA A 172 -0.92 24.37 -0.88
CA ALA A 172 -1.30 25.05 -2.12
C ALA A 172 -2.81 25.01 -2.37
N PHE A 173 -3.56 24.05 -1.82
CA PHE A 173 -5.02 24.02 -1.94
C PHE A 173 -5.73 25.18 -1.22
N ARG A 174 -5.04 25.88 -0.31
CA ARG A 174 -5.58 27.04 0.43
C ARG A 174 -5.19 28.38 -0.18
N LEU A 175 -4.16 28.41 -1.01
CA LEU A 175 -3.61 29.63 -1.61
C LEU A 175 -4.39 30.09 -2.84
N PHE A 176 -4.95 29.14 -3.60
CA PHE A 176 -5.69 29.46 -4.82
C PHE A 176 -7.20 29.50 -4.53
N ASP A 177 -7.87 30.52 -5.08
CA ASP A 177 -9.33 30.53 -5.13
C ASP A 177 -9.82 29.63 -6.26
N PHE A 178 -10.48 28.53 -5.89
CA PHE A 178 -11.05 27.56 -6.82
C PHE A 178 -12.54 27.79 -7.10
N GLY A 179 -13.13 28.90 -6.62
CA GLY A 179 -14.51 29.29 -6.83
C GLY A 179 -15.53 28.63 -5.88
N SER A 180 -16.75 29.19 -5.83
CA SER A 180 -17.80 28.85 -4.84
C SER A 180 -18.98 28.03 -5.39
N GLU A 181 -18.80 27.23 -6.45
CA GLU A 181 -19.94 26.49 -7.02
C GLU A 181 -20.46 25.36 -6.11
N SER A 182 -21.79 25.35 -5.90
CA SER A 182 -22.48 24.42 -5.02
C SER A 182 -22.70 23.05 -5.68
N LEU A 183 -22.02 22.00 -5.23
CA LEU A 183 -22.33 20.62 -5.60
C LEU A 183 -22.93 19.83 -4.43
N LYS A 184 -24.03 19.13 -4.73
CA LYS A 184 -24.55 18.05 -3.87
C LYS A 184 -23.50 16.92 -3.83
N TRP A 185 -23.12 16.46 -2.64
CA TRP A 185 -22.13 15.41 -2.34
C TRP A 185 -22.10 14.21 -3.32
N ARG A 186 -23.28 13.79 -3.82
CA ARG A 186 -23.43 12.70 -4.79
C ARG A 186 -22.75 12.93 -6.15
N ARG A 187 -22.49 14.17 -6.58
CA ARG A 187 -21.78 14.47 -7.85
C ARG A 187 -20.26 14.51 -7.70
N LEU A 188 -19.73 14.89 -6.53
CA LEU A 188 -18.29 14.93 -6.28
C LEU A 188 -17.64 13.54 -6.29
N ILE A 189 -18.41 12.52 -5.87
CA ILE A 189 -17.97 11.12 -5.80
C ILE A 189 -18.26 10.37 -7.12
N ARG A 190 -19.12 10.93 -7.97
CA ARG A 190 -19.65 10.24 -9.15
C ARG A 190 -19.03 10.85 -10.40
N ASN A 191 -18.14 10.07 -11.03
CA ASN A 191 -17.53 10.39 -12.32
C ASN A 191 -18.61 10.93 -13.29
N PRO A 192 -18.43 12.11 -13.89
CA PRO A 192 -19.36 12.67 -14.86
C PRO A 192 -19.18 11.93 -16.20
N THR A 193 -19.58 10.66 -16.24
CA THR A 193 -19.64 9.89 -17.48
C THR A 193 -21.05 9.91 -18.06
N THR A 194 -21.14 10.09 -19.39
CA THR A 194 -22.39 10.03 -20.16
C THR A 194 -23.06 8.65 -20.01
N LYS A 195 -24.35 8.52 -20.37
CA LYS A 195 -25.07 7.23 -20.29
C LYS A 195 -24.38 6.12 -21.11
N GLU A 196 -23.78 6.47 -22.25
CA GLU A 196 -23.01 5.53 -23.11
C GLU A 196 -21.70 5.08 -22.46
N GLN A 197 -20.99 5.98 -21.77
CA GLN A 197 -19.78 5.68 -20.99
C GLN A 197 -20.05 4.87 -19.71
N LYS A 198 -21.32 4.59 -19.38
CA LYS A 198 -21.72 3.72 -18.26
C LYS A 198 -22.10 2.31 -18.67
N SER A 199 -22.14 2.02 -19.97
CA SER A 199 -22.37 0.66 -20.46
C SER A 199 -21.22 -0.27 -20.04
N GLY A 200 -21.55 -1.51 -19.66
CA GLY A 200 -20.58 -2.51 -19.25
C GLY A 200 -20.17 -2.49 -17.77
N LYS A 201 -19.85 -3.67 -17.24
CA LYS A 201 -19.40 -3.83 -15.85
C LYS A 201 -17.93 -3.44 -15.74
N VAL A 202 -17.55 -2.72 -14.68
CA VAL A 202 -16.15 -2.38 -14.45
C VAL A 202 -15.31 -3.65 -14.33
N LEU A 203 -14.27 -3.74 -15.15
CA LEU A 203 -13.33 -4.85 -15.13
C LEU A 203 -12.51 -4.78 -13.84
N ARG A 204 -12.48 -5.88 -13.10
CA ARG A 204 -11.63 -6.04 -11.92
C ARG A 204 -10.95 -7.38 -12.04
N LEU A 205 -9.64 -7.36 -12.23
CA LEU A 205 -8.87 -8.59 -12.26
C LEU A 205 -8.92 -9.22 -10.86
N LYS A 206 -9.38 -10.47 -10.81
CA LYS A 206 -9.41 -11.28 -9.61
C LYS A 206 -8.31 -12.33 -9.75
N GLY A 207 -7.55 -12.51 -8.70
CA GLY A 207 -6.55 -13.55 -8.59
C GLY A 207 -6.15 -13.69 -7.14
N GLU A 208 -5.44 -14.77 -6.82
CA GLU A 208 -4.83 -14.91 -5.50
C GLU A 208 -3.73 -13.87 -5.36
N PRO A 209 -3.71 -13.08 -4.26
CA PRO A 209 -2.57 -12.24 -3.97
C PRO A 209 -1.35 -13.13 -3.69
N THR A 210 -0.14 -12.59 -3.87
CA THR A 210 1.09 -13.31 -3.47
C THR A 210 1.04 -13.66 -1.96
N HIS A 211 1.66 -14.77 -1.56
CA HIS A 211 1.57 -15.32 -0.18
C HIS A 211 1.97 -14.32 0.93
N ASP A 212 2.88 -13.41 0.64
CA ASP A 212 3.35 -12.32 1.53
C ASP A 212 2.94 -10.93 1.02
N PHE A 213 1.99 -10.90 0.08
CA PHE A 213 1.42 -9.75 -0.63
C PHE A 213 2.47 -8.72 -1.06
N ARG A 214 3.66 -9.20 -1.45
CA ARG A 214 4.63 -8.42 -2.19
C ARG A 214 4.12 -8.26 -3.62
N PRO A 215 4.16 -7.05 -4.21
CA PRO A 215 3.80 -6.90 -5.60
C PRO A 215 4.81 -7.65 -6.47
N ASN A 216 4.32 -8.31 -7.52
CA ASN A 216 5.17 -8.65 -8.66
C ASN A 216 5.49 -7.36 -9.42
N ILE A 217 6.76 -7.16 -9.75
CA ILE A 217 7.27 -5.93 -10.38
C ILE A 217 7.95 -6.30 -11.69
N LEU A 218 7.58 -5.58 -12.75
CA LEU A 218 8.28 -5.60 -14.02
C LEU A 218 8.70 -4.18 -14.37
N GLU A 219 10.01 -3.96 -14.46
CA GLU A 219 10.62 -2.72 -14.96
C GLU A 219 10.94 -2.92 -16.44
N LEU A 220 10.39 -2.06 -17.30
CA LEU A 220 10.62 -2.06 -18.74
C LEU A 220 11.26 -0.74 -19.13
N HIS A 221 12.33 -0.80 -19.93
CA HIS A 221 13.06 0.36 -20.42
C HIS A 221 12.90 0.44 -21.93
N TYR A 222 12.50 1.61 -22.43
CA TYR A 222 12.26 1.89 -23.85
C TYR A 222 12.92 3.19 -24.26
N SER A 223 13.28 3.31 -25.54
CA SER A 223 13.67 4.61 -26.08
C SER A 223 12.53 5.62 -25.99
N THR A 224 12.76 6.74 -25.30
CA THR A 224 11.80 7.86 -25.20
C THR A 224 11.34 8.34 -26.58
N LYS A 225 12.26 8.38 -27.55
CA LYS A 225 11.95 8.81 -28.93
C LYS A 225 10.99 7.83 -29.62
N ALA A 226 11.21 6.52 -29.46
CA ALA A 226 10.37 5.49 -30.07
C ALA A 226 8.94 5.50 -29.51
N ILE A 227 8.80 5.55 -28.17
CA ILE A 227 7.49 5.64 -27.51
C ILE A 227 6.77 6.93 -27.91
N LEU A 228 7.47 8.06 -27.95
CA LEU A 228 6.88 9.33 -28.38
C LEU A 228 6.40 9.28 -29.83
N ALA A 229 7.16 8.65 -30.73
CA ALA A 229 6.76 8.49 -32.12
C ALA A 229 5.48 7.64 -32.25
N LYS A 230 5.37 6.54 -31.50
CA LYS A 230 4.17 5.69 -31.47
C LYS A 230 2.95 6.38 -30.87
N ALA A 231 3.15 7.14 -29.81
CA ALA A 231 2.09 7.95 -29.21
C ALA A 231 1.55 8.99 -30.21
N LYS A 232 2.45 9.70 -30.92
CA LYS A 232 2.08 10.67 -31.96
C LYS A 232 1.38 10.01 -33.15
N ALA A 233 1.89 8.87 -33.63
CA ALA A 233 1.26 8.12 -34.73
C ALA A 233 -0.14 7.62 -34.37
N SER A 234 -0.39 7.35 -33.08
CA SER A 234 -1.72 6.99 -32.56
C SER A 234 -2.64 8.21 -32.32
N GLY A 235 -2.16 9.43 -32.59
CA GLY A 235 -2.92 10.67 -32.41
C GLY A 235 -3.01 11.15 -30.95
N GLY A 236 -2.09 10.75 -30.05
CA GLY A 236 -2.15 11.11 -28.64
C GLY A 236 -0.82 11.42 -27.98
N THR A 237 -0.84 11.41 -26.64
CA THR A 237 0.32 11.65 -25.78
C THR A 237 0.87 10.33 -25.27
N ILE A 238 2.10 10.33 -24.73
CA ILE A 238 2.68 9.14 -24.08
C ILE A 238 1.72 8.57 -23.04
N THR A 239 1.12 9.42 -22.20
CA THR A 239 0.17 9.00 -21.16
C THR A 239 -1.06 8.29 -21.75
N THR A 240 -1.68 8.85 -22.79
CA THR A 240 -2.91 8.25 -23.36
C THR A 240 -2.62 7.02 -24.20
N TYR A 241 -1.47 6.97 -24.88
CA TYR A 241 -0.98 5.78 -25.58
C TYR A 241 -0.70 4.62 -24.61
N LEU A 242 0.11 4.85 -23.57
CA LEU A 242 0.42 3.80 -22.59
C LEU A 242 -0.80 3.41 -21.75
N ALA A 243 -1.72 4.34 -21.48
CA ALA A 243 -3.02 4.00 -20.88
C ALA A 243 -3.84 3.08 -21.78
N ALA A 244 -3.84 3.29 -23.10
CA ALA A 244 -4.54 2.43 -24.05
C ALA A 244 -3.93 1.02 -24.10
N VAL A 245 -2.60 0.92 -24.17
CA VAL A 245 -1.85 -0.35 -24.08
C VAL A 245 -2.18 -1.08 -22.78
N PHE A 246 -2.11 -0.39 -21.65
CA PHE A 246 -2.40 -0.98 -20.35
C PHE A 246 -3.86 -1.45 -20.25
N SER A 247 -4.81 -0.67 -20.78
CA SER A 247 -6.22 -1.06 -20.81
C SER A 247 -6.49 -2.30 -21.66
N GLN A 248 -5.84 -2.42 -22.82
CA GLN A 248 -5.90 -3.64 -23.62
C GLN A 248 -5.33 -4.83 -22.86
N ALA A 249 -4.16 -4.66 -22.22
CA ALA A 249 -3.54 -5.73 -21.45
C ALA A 249 -4.43 -6.21 -20.29
N LEU A 250 -5.09 -5.28 -19.58
CA LEU A 250 -6.05 -5.62 -18.54
C LEU A 250 -7.24 -6.42 -19.10
N TYR A 251 -7.79 -6.00 -20.25
CA TYR A 251 -8.90 -6.69 -20.91
C TYR A 251 -8.52 -8.10 -21.37
N LEU A 252 -7.36 -8.26 -22.01
CA LEU A 252 -6.84 -9.56 -22.46
C LEU A 252 -6.44 -10.47 -21.29
N SER A 253 -6.00 -9.88 -20.18
CA SER A 253 -5.71 -10.61 -18.94
C SER A 253 -6.94 -11.07 -18.18
N ALA A 254 -8.13 -10.54 -18.49
CA ALA A 254 -9.37 -10.91 -17.82
C ALA A 254 -9.70 -12.40 -17.93
N SER A 255 -10.61 -12.88 -17.08
CA SER A 255 -11.17 -14.22 -17.23
C SER A 255 -12.19 -14.26 -18.39
N PRO A 256 -12.36 -15.41 -19.09
CA PRO A 256 -13.39 -15.55 -20.12
C PRO A 256 -14.78 -15.18 -19.61
N LYS A 257 -15.11 -15.56 -18.35
CA LYS A 257 -16.39 -15.20 -17.70
C LYS A 257 -16.63 -13.69 -17.64
N GLN A 258 -15.59 -12.89 -17.48
CA GLN A 258 -15.71 -11.43 -17.47
C GLN A 258 -15.92 -10.91 -18.90
N ARG A 259 -15.18 -11.43 -19.88
CA ARG A 259 -15.28 -11.00 -21.27
C ARG A 259 -16.56 -11.41 -21.99
N LYS A 260 -17.35 -12.36 -21.48
CA LYS A 260 -18.69 -12.71 -22.02
C LYS A 260 -19.69 -11.54 -22.08
N ARG A 261 -19.40 -10.41 -21.45
CA ARG A 261 -20.20 -9.18 -21.52
C ARG A 261 -19.28 -7.98 -21.75
N PRO A 262 -19.78 -6.86 -22.32
CA PRO A 262 -19.00 -5.65 -22.45
C PRO A 262 -18.39 -5.23 -21.12
N CYS A 263 -17.09 -4.99 -21.12
CA CYS A 263 -16.29 -4.73 -19.93
C CYS A 263 -15.72 -3.32 -19.99
N ARG A 264 -15.96 -2.54 -18.94
CA ARG A 264 -15.41 -1.19 -18.84
C ARG A 264 -14.11 -1.20 -18.07
N VAL A 265 -13.01 -0.84 -18.73
CA VAL A 265 -11.72 -0.62 -18.08
C VAL A 265 -11.67 0.83 -17.63
N VAL A 266 -11.35 1.04 -16.34
CA VAL A 266 -11.25 2.37 -15.73
C VAL A 266 -9.88 2.52 -15.09
N LEU A 267 -9.06 3.43 -15.61
CA LEU A 267 -7.75 3.76 -15.07
C LEU A 267 -7.84 5.05 -14.27
N SER A 268 -7.34 5.04 -13.04
CA SER A 268 -7.06 6.28 -12.31
C SER A 268 -5.76 6.90 -12.83
N CYS A 269 -5.75 8.20 -13.07
CA CYS A 269 -4.60 8.97 -13.56
C CYS A 269 -4.48 10.26 -12.73
N PRO A 270 -3.46 10.42 -11.88
CA PRO A 270 -3.22 11.70 -11.22
C PRO A 270 -2.72 12.72 -12.25
N VAL A 271 -3.14 13.97 -12.10
CA VAL A 271 -2.69 15.13 -12.88
C VAL A 271 -2.07 16.13 -11.92
N ASP A 272 -0.82 16.50 -12.18
CA ASP A 272 -0.11 17.51 -11.41
C ASP A 272 -0.75 18.89 -11.62
N LEU A 273 -1.18 19.53 -10.53
CA LEU A 273 -1.83 20.82 -10.60
C LEU A 273 -0.85 21.96 -10.87
N ARG A 274 0.45 21.74 -10.69
CA ARG A 274 1.50 22.72 -10.97
C ARG A 274 1.56 23.14 -12.44
N GLN A 275 0.98 22.34 -13.33
CA GLN A 275 0.83 22.68 -14.76
C GLN A 275 -0.13 23.86 -15.00
N HIS A 276 -1.08 24.10 -14.09
CA HIS A 276 -2.08 25.16 -14.18
C HIS A 276 -1.94 26.23 -13.09
N TYR A 277 -1.34 25.86 -11.95
CA TYR A 277 -1.17 26.71 -10.78
C TYR A 277 0.30 26.69 -10.37
N ILE A 278 1.05 27.70 -10.80
CA ILE A 278 2.49 27.82 -10.50
C ILE A 278 2.67 27.87 -8.98
N ASN A 279 3.29 26.85 -8.40
CA ASN A 279 3.52 26.74 -6.96
C ASN A 279 4.72 25.83 -6.67
N LEU A 280 5.46 26.16 -5.61
CA LEU A 280 6.71 25.48 -5.22
C LEU A 280 6.51 24.42 -4.12
N THR A 281 5.26 24.16 -3.72
CA THR A 281 4.94 23.21 -2.66
C THR A 281 5.57 21.85 -2.94
N ALA A 282 6.23 21.28 -1.93
CA ALA A 282 6.69 19.91 -1.94
C ALA A 282 5.61 18.94 -1.42
N ARG A 283 4.45 19.45 -1.01
CA ARG A 283 3.32 18.65 -0.52
C ARG A 283 2.49 18.09 -1.67
N ASN A 284 1.49 17.28 -1.34
CA ASN A 284 0.56 16.74 -2.32
C ASN A 284 -0.22 17.86 -3.02
N PHE A 285 -0.06 17.99 -4.34
CA PHE A 285 -0.78 18.97 -5.15
C PHE A 285 -1.14 18.43 -6.54
N PHE A 286 -1.96 17.38 -6.53
CA PHE A 286 -2.47 16.71 -7.72
C PHE A 286 -3.99 16.52 -7.65
N ALA A 287 -4.64 16.33 -8.80
CA ALA A 287 -6.03 15.90 -8.87
C ALA A 287 -6.13 14.53 -9.56
N THR A 288 -6.94 13.63 -9.02
CA THR A 288 -7.19 12.33 -9.66
C THR A 288 -8.25 12.46 -10.76
N THR A 289 -7.89 12.08 -11.98
CA THR A 289 -8.84 11.85 -13.07
C THR A 289 -8.99 10.36 -13.37
N TYR A 290 -9.98 10.03 -14.19
CA TYR A 290 -10.27 8.67 -14.58
C TYR A 290 -10.41 8.57 -16.09
N LEU A 291 -9.67 7.65 -16.69
CA LEU A 291 -9.78 7.28 -18.10
C LEU A 291 -10.62 6.00 -18.18
N SER A 292 -11.69 6.02 -18.96
CA SER A 292 -12.62 4.90 -19.08
C SER A 292 -12.91 4.54 -20.52
N PHE A 293 -12.81 3.25 -20.83
CA PHE A 293 -13.10 2.69 -22.14
C PHE A 293 -13.86 1.39 -21.99
N THR A 294 -14.91 1.20 -22.79
CA THR A 294 -15.72 -0.03 -22.78
C THR A 294 -15.29 -0.94 -23.92
N PHE A 295 -14.72 -2.09 -23.56
CA PHE A 295 -14.35 -3.14 -24.48
C PHE A 295 -15.59 -3.99 -24.84
N PRO A 296 -15.68 -4.47 -26.09
CA PRO A 296 -16.78 -5.33 -26.54
C PRO A 296 -16.76 -6.67 -25.80
N ALA A 297 -17.87 -7.42 -25.89
CA ALA A 297 -17.90 -8.79 -25.40
C ALA A 297 -17.12 -9.72 -26.34
N GLU A 298 -16.53 -10.77 -25.78
CA GLU A 298 -16.03 -11.93 -26.52
C GLU A 298 -17.20 -12.58 -27.27
N LYS A 299 -16.98 -12.91 -28.54
CA LYS A 299 -18.02 -13.50 -29.39
C LYS A 299 -18.31 -14.94 -28.96
N GLN A 300 -19.46 -15.47 -29.39
CA GLN A 300 -19.87 -16.83 -29.02
C GLN A 300 -18.93 -17.92 -29.56
N ASP A 301 -18.22 -17.64 -30.66
CA ASP A 301 -17.19 -18.50 -31.25
C ASP A 301 -15.83 -18.45 -30.51
N GLY A 302 -15.72 -17.67 -29.42
CA GLY A 302 -14.49 -17.48 -28.66
C GLY A 302 -13.53 -16.44 -29.25
N SER A 303 -13.88 -15.81 -30.39
CA SER A 303 -13.04 -14.76 -30.97
C SER A 303 -13.12 -13.46 -30.16
N ILE A 304 -11.97 -12.83 -29.97
CA ILE A 304 -11.82 -11.58 -29.21
C ILE A 304 -11.59 -10.45 -30.20
N HIS A 305 -12.54 -9.52 -30.31
CA HIS A 305 -12.30 -8.26 -31.00
C HIS A 305 -11.60 -7.29 -30.05
N VAL A 306 -10.36 -6.94 -30.37
CA VAL A 306 -9.56 -5.94 -29.63
C VAL A 306 -9.60 -4.63 -30.43
N PRO A 307 -10.18 -3.55 -29.88
CA PRO A 307 -10.16 -2.23 -30.51
C PRO A 307 -8.73 -1.75 -30.77
N LYS A 308 -8.50 -1.00 -31.85
CA LYS A 308 -7.15 -0.48 -32.16
C LYS A 308 -6.68 0.49 -31.07
N ILE A 309 -5.37 0.55 -30.84
CA ILE A 309 -4.79 1.46 -29.84
C ILE A 309 -5.22 2.92 -30.11
N SER A 310 -5.20 3.36 -31.38
CA SER A 310 -5.60 4.71 -31.79
C SER A 310 -7.05 5.07 -31.43
N GLU A 311 -7.98 4.11 -31.48
CA GLU A 311 -9.39 4.30 -31.11
C GLU A 311 -9.52 4.58 -29.61
N ILE A 312 -8.79 3.82 -28.79
CA ILE A 312 -8.78 4.01 -27.33
C ILE A 312 -8.09 5.33 -26.98
N VAL A 313 -6.98 5.65 -27.66
CA VAL A 313 -6.24 6.91 -27.48
C VAL A 313 -7.12 8.13 -27.76
N ALA A 314 -7.93 8.11 -28.84
CA ALA A 314 -8.84 9.20 -29.16
C ALA A 314 -9.83 9.48 -28.02
N VAL A 315 -10.41 8.43 -27.44
CA VAL A 315 -11.33 8.54 -26.28
C VAL A 315 -10.61 9.07 -25.04
N TYR A 316 -9.39 8.60 -24.77
CA TYR A 316 -8.63 9.04 -23.61
C TYR A 316 -8.11 10.47 -23.72
N ASN A 317 -7.76 10.93 -24.92
CA ASN A 317 -7.38 12.32 -25.16
C ASN A 317 -8.53 13.28 -24.81
N ASP A 318 -9.76 12.99 -25.26
CA ASP A 318 -10.93 13.81 -24.95
C ASP A 318 -11.19 13.86 -23.43
N GLN A 319 -11.18 12.68 -22.79
CA GLN A 319 -11.38 12.58 -21.34
C GLN A 319 -10.30 13.30 -20.54
N LEU A 320 -9.03 13.16 -20.91
CA LEU A 320 -7.91 13.79 -20.22
C LEU A 320 -7.91 15.31 -20.45
N LYS A 321 -8.18 15.78 -21.67
CA LYS A 321 -8.28 17.21 -21.99
C LYS A 321 -9.39 17.88 -21.20
N LYS A 322 -10.58 17.27 -21.15
CA LYS A 322 -11.70 17.77 -20.34
C LYS A 322 -11.38 17.76 -18.84
N ALA A 323 -10.76 16.69 -18.35
CA ALA A 323 -10.47 16.55 -16.94
C ALA A 323 -9.31 17.42 -16.43
N SER A 324 -8.40 17.81 -17.33
CA SER A 324 -7.27 18.70 -17.04
C SER A 324 -7.60 20.17 -17.33
N SER A 325 -8.85 20.49 -17.68
CA SER A 325 -9.25 21.89 -17.83
C SER A 325 -9.23 22.59 -16.47
N LYS A 326 -8.80 23.86 -16.44
CA LYS A 326 -8.69 24.65 -15.21
C LYS A 326 -10.04 24.69 -14.48
N GLU A 327 -11.14 24.74 -15.22
CA GLU A 327 -12.50 24.79 -14.69
C GLU A 327 -12.88 23.47 -13.98
N GLU A 328 -12.60 22.32 -14.59
CA GLU A 328 -12.92 21.01 -14.01
C GLU A 328 -12.03 20.69 -12.80
N ILE A 329 -10.75 21.07 -12.87
CA ILE A 329 -9.83 20.98 -11.72
C ILE A 329 -10.33 21.87 -10.58
N SER A 330 -10.61 23.15 -10.85
CA SER A 330 -11.09 24.09 -9.83
C SER A 330 -12.36 23.59 -9.16
N ARG A 331 -13.32 23.13 -9.97
CA ARG A 331 -14.58 22.58 -9.48
C ARG A 331 -14.40 21.40 -8.54
N LYS A 332 -13.49 20.46 -8.86
CA LYS A 332 -13.20 19.30 -8.00
C LYS A 332 -12.53 19.70 -6.70
N VAL A 333 -11.51 20.57 -6.79
CA VAL A 333 -10.73 21.03 -5.64
C VAL A 333 -11.60 21.85 -4.68
N ALA A 334 -12.39 22.80 -5.20
CA ALA A 334 -13.33 23.60 -4.42
C ALA A 334 -14.31 22.74 -3.62
N GLY A 335 -14.80 21.66 -4.26
CA GLY A 335 -15.61 20.65 -3.61
C GLY A 335 -14.92 20.06 -2.37
N LEU A 336 -13.70 19.55 -2.52
CA LEU A 336 -12.92 18.91 -1.45
C LEU A 336 -12.61 19.88 -0.30
N VAL A 337 -12.14 21.10 -0.63
CA VAL A 337 -11.84 22.14 0.37
C VAL A 337 -13.09 22.52 1.16
N ARG A 338 -14.27 22.58 0.52
CA ARG A 338 -15.52 22.87 1.20
C ARG A 338 -15.92 21.76 2.18
N LEU A 339 -15.75 20.48 1.82
CA LEU A 339 -16.07 19.38 2.75
C LEU A 339 -15.24 19.47 4.03
N GLU A 340 -13.96 19.81 3.89
CA GLU A 340 -13.05 20.03 5.03
C GLU A 340 -13.53 21.16 5.95
N LYS A 341 -14.09 22.24 5.38
CA LYS A 341 -14.58 23.40 6.13
C LYS A 341 -15.92 23.16 6.85
N THR A 342 -16.68 22.12 6.50
CA THR A 342 -18.01 21.87 7.12
C THR A 342 -17.91 21.47 8.60
N LEU A 343 -18.64 22.20 9.47
CA LEU A 343 -18.54 22.09 10.93
C LEU A 343 -18.83 20.69 11.51
N PRO A 344 -19.87 19.95 11.09
CA PRO A 344 -20.15 18.62 11.64
C PRO A 344 -18.99 17.65 11.38
N LEU A 345 -18.34 17.74 10.23
CA LEU A 345 -17.21 16.87 9.88
C LEU A 345 -15.94 17.20 10.67
N ARG A 346 -15.79 18.41 11.22
CA ARG A 346 -14.64 18.75 12.07
C ARG A 346 -14.70 18.07 13.44
N ILE A 347 -15.90 17.99 14.02
CA ILE A 347 -16.14 17.51 15.40
C ILE A 347 -16.23 15.98 15.48
N VAL A 348 -16.43 15.26 14.36
CA VAL A 348 -16.43 13.79 14.38
C VAL A 348 -15.07 13.26 14.83
N PRO A 349 -14.99 12.36 15.84
CA PRO A 349 -13.75 11.71 16.25
C PRO A 349 -13.05 10.99 15.10
N LEU A 350 -11.71 10.97 15.14
CA LEU A 350 -10.88 10.45 14.04
C LEU A 350 -11.14 8.97 13.74
N TYR A 351 -11.41 8.16 14.75
CA TYR A 351 -11.74 6.74 14.58
C TYR A 351 -12.97 6.52 13.69
N ILE A 352 -14.00 7.36 13.83
CA ILE A 352 -15.22 7.29 13.02
C ILE A 352 -14.92 7.79 11.59
N LYS A 353 -14.15 8.88 11.47
CA LYS A 353 -13.69 9.40 10.17
C LYS A 353 -12.91 8.33 9.39
N ASP A 354 -11.92 7.71 10.02
CA ASP A 354 -11.11 6.64 9.43
C ASP A 354 -12.01 5.50 8.94
N PHE A 355 -12.96 5.07 9.77
CA PHE A 355 -13.89 3.99 9.42
C PHE A 355 -14.76 4.34 8.20
N ILE A 356 -15.38 5.53 8.19
CA ILE A 356 -16.22 6.00 7.07
C ILE A 356 -15.38 6.15 5.80
N LEU A 357 -14.18 6.71 5.90
CA LEU A 357 -13.27 6.88 4.76
C LEU A 357 -12.81 5.54 4.19
N ARG A 358 -12.56 4.53 5.03
CA ARG A 358 -12.24 3.17 4.58
C ARG A 358 -13.41 2.51 3.84
N ILE A 359 -14.64 2.67 4.34
CA ILE A 359 -15.83 2.18 3.64
C ILE A 359 -16.00 2.90 2.30
N SER A 360 -15.92 4.23 2.30
CA SER A 360 -16.01 5.05 1.10
C SER A 360 -14.96 4.64 0.06
N ASN A 361 -13.71 4.44 0.49
CA ASN A 361 -12.65 3.94 -0.36
C ASN A 361 -12.94 2.52 -0.87
N SER A 362 -13.41 1.60 -0.02
CA SER A 362 -13.76 0.23 -0.45
C SER A 362 -14.89 0.23 -1.49
N ILE A 363 -15.86 1.16 -1.41
CA ILE A 363 -16.93 1.31 -2.39
C ILE A 363 -16.42 1.96 -3.68
N SER A 364 -15.79 3.13 -3.58
CA SER A 364 -15.28 3.91 -4.72
C SER A 364 -14.31 3.08 -5.56
N SER A 365 -13.43 2.37 -4.88
CA SER A 365 -12.38 1.59 -5.50
C SER A 365 -12.89 0.35 -6.27
N ARG A 366 -14.17 -0.04 -6.10
CA ARG A 366 -14.84 -1.04 -6.98
C ARG A 366 -15.08 -0.52 -8.40
N GLY A 367 -15.03 0.80 -8.59
CA GLY A 367 -15.19 1.47 -9.86
C GLY A 367 -13.90 1.61 -10.68
N ILE A 368 -12.78 1.08 -10.19
CA ILE A 368 -11.44 1.26 -10.79
C ILE A 368 -10.85 -0.11 -11.16
N SER A 369 -10.31 -0.20 -12.38
CA SER A 369 -9.65 -1.39 -12.93
C SER A 369 -8.15 -1.40 -12.64
N GLY A 370 -7.49 -0.25 -12.77
CA GLY A 370 -6.05 -0.07 -12.56
C GLY A 370 -5.67 1.40 -12.35
N SER A 371 -4.38 1.67 -12.21
CA SER A 371 -3.85 3.03 -12.10
C SER A 371 -2.71 3.25 -13.09
N ILE A 372 -2.64 4.44 -13.67
CA ILE A 372 -1.50 4.90 -14.45
C ILE A 372 -0.97 6.17 -13.77
N SER A 373 0.33 6.21 -13.52
CA SER A 373 0.98 7.37 -12.91
C SER A 373 2.15 7.80 -13.79
N ASN A 374 2.03 8.96 -14.43
CA ASN A 374 3.13 9.56 -15.19
C ASN A 374 3.72 10.69 -14.35
N VAL A 375 4.91 10.48 -13.81
CA VAL A 375 5.61 11.46 -12.97
C VAL A 375 6.39 12.48 -13.82
N GLY A 376 6.52 12.21 -15.12
CA GLY A 376 7.08 13.12 -16.10
C GLY A 376 8.56 12.87 -16.40
N ARG A 377 9.29 13.96 -16.63
CA ARG A 377 10.70 13.92 -17.03
C ARG A 377 11.59 14.29 -15.85
N PHE A 378 12.42 13.36 -15.41
CA PHE A 378 13.50 13.63 -14.48
C PHE A 378 14.67 14.28 -15.21
N ARG A 379 15.27 15.31 -14.62
CA ARG A 379 16.37 16.07 -15.23
C ARG A 379 17.50 16.22 -14.23
N LEU A 380 18.72 16.02 -14.71
CA LEU A 380 19.94 16.34 -13.97
C LEU A 380 20.77 17.32 -14.81
N PRO A 381 21.56 18.22 -14.20
CA PRO A 381 22.46 19.11 -14.93
C PRO A 381 23.47 18.34 -15.78
N ASP A 382 23.90 18.95 -16.89
CA ASP A 382 24.74 18.31 -17.91
C ASP A 382 26.03 17.68 -17.37
N ARG A 383 26.60 18.23 -16.29
CA ARG A 383 27.83 17.71 -15.69
C ARG A 383 27.66 16.37 -14.97
N ILE A 384 26.45 16.02 -14.53
CA ILE A 384 26.20 14.80 -13.76
C ILE A 384 25.22 13.85 -14.45
N LYS A 385 24.52 14.29 -15.51
CA LYS A 385 23.54 13.45 -16.19
C LYS A 385 24.15 12.13 -16.71
N ASP A 386 25.40 12.19 -17.18
CA ASP A 386 26.09 11.00 -17.72
C ASP A 386 26.60 10.05 -16.63
N LYS A 387 26.44 10.38 -15.33
CA LYS A 387 26.79 9.48 -14.22
C LYS A 387 25.63 8.57 -13.78
N VAL A 388 24.41 8.89 -14.19
CA VAL A 388 23.20 8.09 -13.93
C VAL A 388 22.83 7.34 -15.21
N GLU A 389 22.50 6.06 -15.08
CA GLU A 389 22.13 5.17 -16.18
C GLU A 389 20.63 5.27 -16.47
N ASP A 390 19.80 5.05 -15.45
CA ASP A 390 18.35 5.08 -15.56
C ASP A 390 17.71 5.59 -14.26
N VAL A 391 16.43 5.95 -14.37
CA VAL A 391 15.59 6.32 -13.22
C VAL A 391 14.25 5.62 -13.35
N THR A 392 13.83 4.92 -12.30
CA THR A 392 12.56 4.20 -12.24
C THR A 392 11.67 4.73 -11.12
N VAL A 393 10.36 4.47 -11.23
CA VAL A 393 9.40 4.84 -10.18
C VAL A 393 8.33 3.77 -10.05
N GLY A 394 7.98 3.39 -8.84
CA GLY A 394 6.91 2.42 -8.59
C GLY A 394 6.27 2.59 -7.22
N THR A 395 5.20 1.84 -6.96
CA THR A 395 4.49 1.92 -5.67
C THR A 395 3.91 0.58 -5.27
N ALA A 396 3.74 0.37 -3.97
CA ALA A 396 2.94 -0.74 -3.46
C ALA A 396 1.45 -0.49 -3.71
N THR A 397 0.81 -1.41 -4.42
CA THR A 397 -0.59 -1.26 -4.83
C THR A 397 -1.38 -2.55 -4.67
N VAL A 398 -2.66 -2.43 -4.34
CA VAL A 398 -3.63 -3.54 -4.32
C VAL A 398 -4.19 -3.89 -5.71
N ARG A 399 -3.95 -3.03 -6.71
CA ARG A 399 -4.40 -3.22 -8.09
C ARG A 399 -3.23 -3.07 -9.04
N PRO A 400 -3.31 -3.63 -10.26
CA PRO A 400 -2.31 -3.36 -11.28
C PRO A 400 -2.09 -1.85 -11.45
N GLN A 401 -0.84 -1.41 -11.32
CA GLN A 401 -0.43 -0.03 -11.53
C GLN A 401 0.72 0.05 -12.52
N PHE A 402 0.65 1.08 -13.35
CA PHE A 402 1.55 1.37 -14.45
C PHE A 402 2.22 2.71 -14.18
N SER A 403 3.46 2.70 -13.71
CA SER A 403 4.19 3.91 -13.32
C SER A 403 5.21 4.27 -14.40
N ILE A 404 5.29 5.54 -14.77
CA ILE A 404 6.06 6.03 -15.92
C ILE A 404 6.92 7.19 -15.48
N ILE A 405 8.19 7.13 -15.86
CA ILE A 405 9.16 8.22 -15.73
C ILE A 405 10.12 8.18 -16.92
N SER A 406 10.67 9.33 -17.29
CA SER A 406 11.68 9.42 -18.35
C SER A 406 12.93 10.12 -17.86
N TYR A 407 14.08 9.62 -18.28
CA TYR A 407 15.39 10.16 -18.00
C TYR A 407 16.23 10.12 -19.28
N GLU A 408 16.69 11.28 -19.75
CA GLU A 408 17.40 11.42 -21.02
C GLU A 408 16.69 10.71 -22.20
N GLN A 409 17.30 9.64 -22.74
CA GLN A 409 16.77 8.88 -23.87
C GLN A 409 16.02 7.61 -23.43
N ASP A 410 15.94 7.35 -22.13
CA ASP A 410 15.26 6.20 -21.53
C ASP A 410 13.89 6.61 -20.96
N LEU A 411 12.88 5.80 -21.26
CA LEU A 411 11.56 5.85 -20.68
C LEU A 411 11.34 4.53 -19.93
N SER A 412 11.25 4.65 -18.61
CA SER A 412 11.05 3.55 -17.70
C SER A 412 9.56 3.37 -17.40
N ILE A 413 9.10 2.13 -17.47
CA ILE A 413 7.74 1.69 -17.13
C ILE A 413 7.84 0.63 -16.04
N THR A 414 7.28 0.91 -14.87
CA THR A 414 7.22 -0.06 -13.77
C THR A 414 5.78 -0.55 -13.60
N ILE A 415 5.54 -1.82 -13.91
CA ILE A 415 4.24 -2.48 -13.74
C ILE A 415 4.26 -3.25 -12.42
N THR A 416 3.40 -2.84 -11.49
CA THR A 416 3.25 -3.47 -10.17
C THR A 416 1.88 -4.14 -10.05
N SER A 417 1.85 -5.36 -9.53
CA SER A 417 0.60 -6.09 -9.29
C SER A 417 0.70 -6.95 -8.05
N ALA A 418 -0.26 -6.82 -7.12
CA ALA A 418 -0.36 -7.70 -5.95
C ALA A 418 -0.81 -9.14 -6.28
N LEU A 419 -1.20 -9.42 -7.54
CA LEU A 419 -1.65 -10.74 -7.96
C LEU A 419 -0.46 -11.67 -8.18
N ASN A 420 -0.62 -12.95 -7.82
CA ASN A 420 0.37 -13.99 -8.07
C ASN A 420 0.69 -14.13 -9.57
N SER A 421 -0.32 -14.04 -10.44
CA SER A 421 -0.11 -14.14 -11.89
C SER A 421 0.64 -12.92 -12.46
N THR A 422 1.62 -13.20 -13.34
CA THR A 422 2.38 -12.20 -14.13
C THR A 422 1.77 -11.93 -15.51
N LYS A 423 0.56 -12.43 -15.77
CA LYS A 423 -0.11 -12.35 -17.07
C LYS A 423 -0.23 -10.90 -17.58
N ILE A 424 -0.54 -9.96 -16.71
CA ILE A 424 -0.74 -8.54 -17.08
C ILE A 424 0.56 -7.95 -17.60
N GLN A 425 1.66 -8.20 -16.87
CA GLN A 425 2.99 -7.74 -17.21
C GLN A 425 3.42 -8.28 -18.57
N ASN A 426 3.26 -9.60 -18.79
CA ASN A 426 3.61 -10.25 -20.05
C ASN A 426 2.77 -9.72 -21.22
N THR A 427 1.44 -9.63 -21.06
CA THR A 427 0.56 -9.12 -22.11
C THR A 427 0.85 -7.65 -22.43
N CYS A 428 1.19 -6.80 -21.45
CA CYS A 428 1.65 -5.44 -21.72
C CYS A 428 2.90 -5.42 -22.60
N ARG A 429 3.91 -6.23 -22.25
CA ARG A 429 5.16 -6.35 -23.02
C ARG A 429 4.89 -6.85 -24.44
N GLU A 430 4.08 -7.89 -24.60
CA GLU A 430 3.69 -8.44 -25.91
C GLU A 430 3.00 -7.40 -26.80
N ILE A 431 2.08 -6.59 -26.26
CA ILE A 431 1.42 -5.52 -27.03
C ILE A 431 2.45 -4.50 -27.53
N LEU A 432 3.40 -4.10 -26.69
CA LEU A 432 4.44 -3.13 -27.06
C LEU A 432 5.42 -3.71 -28.10
N ILE A 433 5.82 -4.97 -27.96
CA ILE A 433 6.65 -5.68 -28.94
C ILE A 433 5.94 -5.79 -30.29
N ASN A 434 4.66 -6.14 -30.29
CA ASN A 434 3.85 -6.22 -31.51
C ASN A 434 3.64 -4.86 -32.18
N ASP A 435 3.72 -3.77 -31.41
CA ASP A 435 3.79 -2.41 -31.95
C ASP A 435 5.23 -2.00 -32.35
N GLY A 436 6.18 -2.94 -32.42
CA GLY A 436 7.55 -2.70 -32.90
C GLY A 436 8.46 -1.99 -31.89
N LEU A 437 8.14 -2.04 -30.60
CA LEU A 437 8.97 -1.47 -29.53
C LEU A 437 9.76 -2.56 -28.83
N ASN A 438 11.09 -2.48 -28.95
CA ASN A 438 12.01 -3.34 -28.21
C ASN A 438 12.30 -2.73 -26.83
N SER A 439 12.35 -3.57 -25.79
CA SER A 439 12.70 -3.19 -24.43
C SER A 439 13.82 -4.05 -23.86
N THR A 440 14.64 -3.46 -23.01
CA THR A 440 15.31 -4.18 -21.92
C THR A 440 14.39 -4.21 -20.70
N PHE A 441 14.52 -5.23 -19.86
CA PHE A 441 13.64 -5.38 -18.71
C PHE A 441 14.34 -5.99 -17.50
N THR A 442 13.87 -5.60 -16.32
CA THR A 442 14.24 -6.19 -15.02
C THR A 442 12.98 -6.72 -14.35
N VAL A 443 13.08 -7.93 -13.81
CA VAL A 443 11.95 -8.63 -13.18
C VAL A 443 12.23 -8.80 -11.71
N GLU A 444 11.31 -8.34 -10.87
CA GLU A 444 11.22 -8.77 -9.47
C GLU A 444 9.93 -9.60 -9.33
N SER A 445 10.08 -10.92 -9.42
CA SER A 445 8.97 -11.84 -9.21
C SER A 445 9.42 -13.02 -8.39
N LYS A 446 8.59 -13.42 -7.42
CA LYS A 446 8.82 -14.59 -6.59
C LYS A 446 8.36 -15.89 -7.26
N ILE A 447 7.94 -15.83 -8.52
CA ILE A 447 7.60 -17.04 -9.29
C ILE A 447 8.78 -17.34 -10.20
N ASP A 448 9.40 -18.50 -9.98
CA ASP A 448 10.43 -19.15 -10.81
C ASP A 448 10.07 -19.32 -12.31
N ASN A 449 8.92 -18.81 -12.77
CA ASN A 449 8.43 -18.99 -14.13
C ASN A 449 8.85 -17.87 -15.09
N LEU A 450 9.42 -16.75 -14.62
CA LEU A 450 10.06 -15.77 -15.52
C LEU A 450 11.53 -16.11 -15.80
N SER A 451 12.19 -16.83 -14.89
CA SER A 451 13.55 -17.34 -15.09
C SER A 451 13.59 -18.71 -15.79
N LYS A 452 12.51 -19.51 -15.72
CA LYS A 452 12.38 -20.74 -16.51
C LYS A 452 11.72 -20.44 -17.86
N GLY A 453 12.56 -20.09 -18.82
CA GLY A 453 12.18 -19.91 -20.21
C GLY A 453 11.39 -21.10 -20.76
N GLN A 454 10.15 -20.83 -21.17
CA GLN A 454 9.71 -21.36 -22.45
C GLN A 454 10.31 -20.45 -23.51
N ILE A 455 11.37 -20.95 -24.13
CA ILE A 455 11.95 -20.40 -25.35
C ILE A 455 10.82 -20.38 -26.39
N ILE A 456 10.22 -19.21 -26.61
CA ILE A 456 9.55 -18.92 -27.86
C ILE A 456 10.67 -18.54 -28.82
N GLU A 457 10.88 -19.38 -29.83
CA GLU A 457 11.88 -19.22 -30.86
C GLU A 457 11.90 -17.80 -31.46
N GLN A 458 13.10 -17.24 -31.60
CA GLN A 458 13.48 -16.15 -32.51
C GLN A 458 13.13 -14.69 -32.16
N THR A 459 13.31 -14.27 -30.91
CA THR A 459 13.81 -12.90 -30.65
C THR A 459 15.00 -12.97 -29.71
N LYS A 460 16.15 -12.38 -30.11
CA LYS A 460 17.35 -12.27 -29.26
C LYS A 460 16.94 -11.55 -27.96
N GLU A 461 16.63 -12.31 -26.92
CA GLU A 461 16.39 -11.76 -25.58
C GLU A 461 17.70 -11.22 -25.04
N VAL A 462 17.89 -9.91 -25.17
CA VAL A 462 18.92 -9.19 -24.42
C VAL A 462 18.35 -8.93 -23.03
N VAL A 463 18.41 -9.95 -22.17
CA VAL A 463 18.47 -9.69 -20.73
C VAL A 463 19.78 -8.92 -20.57
N SER A 464 19.71 -7.63 -20.22
CA SER A 464 20.91 -6.86 -19.93
C SER A 464 21.63 -7.55 -18.77
N SER A 465 22.76 -8.19 -19.05
CA SER A 465 23.61 -8.86 -18.04
C SER A 465 24.26 -7.89 -17.05
N GLN A 466 23.91 -6.59 -17.12
CA GLN A 466 24.46 -5.52 -16.28
C GLN A 466 23.50 -5.00 -15.20
N GLN A 467 22.20 -5.33 -15.23
CA GLN A 467 21.26 -4.90 -14.16
C GLN A 467 21.22 -5.92 -13.02
N ILE A 468 21.57 -5.46 -11.81
CA ILE A 468 21.63 -6.30 -10.62
C ILE A 468 20.22 -6.54 -10.08
N PRO A 469 19.83 -7.80 -9.84
CA PRO A 469 18.51 -8.10 -9.32
C PRO A 469 18.33 -7.53 -7.91
N TYR A 470 17.08 -7.22 -7.55
CA TYR A 470 16.71 -6.87 -6.19
C TYR A 470 17.17 -7.95 -5.19
N PRO A 471 17.54 -7.56 -3.95
CA PRO A 471 18.00 -8.51 -2.95
C PRO A 471 16.88 -9.49 -2.57
N GLU A 472 17.22 -10.74 -2.28
CA GLU A 472 16.23 -11.71 -1.80
C GLU A 472 15.74 -11.35 -0.40
N VAL A 473 14.49 -10.91 -0.29
CA VAL A 473 13.88 -10.61 1.01
C VAL A 473 13.23 -11.88 1.60
N PRO A 474 13.53 -12.30 2.84
CA PRO A 474 12.98 -13.53 3.41
C PRO A 474 11.48 -13.41 3.71
N ILE A 475 10.73 -14.52 3.59
CA ILE A 475 9.29 -14.55 3.86
C ILE A 475 9.03 -14.35 5.36
N GLU A 476 8.20 -13.36 5.72
CA GLU A 476 7.90 -13.08 7.13
C GLU A 476 6.85 -14.01 7.75
N THR A 477 6.06 -14.75 6.96
CA THR A 477 5.00 -15.64 7.47
C THR A 477 4.99 -17.00 6.77
N LYS A 478 5.02 -18.09 7.54
CA LYS A 478 5.05 -19.48 7.04
C LYS A 478 3.65 -20.12 7.11
N LEU A 479 2.83 -19.88 6.09
CA LEU A 479 1.45 -20.40 6.02
C LEU A 479 1.37 -21.93 5.97
N SER A 480 2.30 -22.59 5.25
CA SER A 480 2.36 -24.05 5.17
C SER A 480 2.63 -24.69 6.53
N LEU A 481 3.54 -24.09 7.31
CA LEU A 481 3.81 -24.50 8.69
C LEU A 481 2.56 -24.32 9.58
N ALA A 482 1.85 -23.20 9.44
CA ALA A 482 0.61 -22.98 10.18
C ALA A 482 -0.46 -24.03 9.85
N SER A 483 -0.69 -24.33 8.56
CA SER A 483 -1.62 -25.38 8.15
C SER A 483 -1.19 -26.76 8.64
N PHE A 484 0.12 -27.05 8.65
CA PHE A 484 0.65 -28.30 9.16
C PHE A 484 0.37 -28.45 10.66
N ILE A 485 0.67 -27.41 11.47
CA ILE A 485 0.40 -27.40 12.91
C ILE A 485 -1.11 -27.54 13.18
N LEU A 486 -1.96 -26.83 12.44
CA LEU A 486 -3.42 -26.90 12.61
C LEU A 486 -3.96 -28.30 12.30
N ASN A 487 -3.49 -28.94 11.22
CA ASN A 487 -3.88 -30.32 10.89
C ASN A 487 -3.43 -31.29 11.99
N LEU A 488 -2.21 -31.14 12.51
CA LEU A 488 -1.69 -31.98 13.59
C LEU A 488 -2.54 -31.85 14.87
N ILE A 489 -2.86 -30.62 15.29
CA ILE A 489 -3.72 -30.36 16.45
C ILE A 489 -5.13 -30.94 16.23
N THR A 490 -5.67 -30.80 15.01
CA THR A 490 -7.01 -31.30 14.67
C THR A 490 -7.07 -32.83 14.79
N ILE A 491 -6.12 -33.53 14.17
CA ILE A 491 -6.05 -35.00 14.20
C ILE A 491 -5.85 -35.46 15.65
N PHE A 492 -4.87 -34.89 16.36
CA PHE A 492 -4.59 -35.26 17.75
C PHE A 492 -5.81 -35.07 18.66
N THR A 493 -6.49 -33.92 18.57
CA THR A 493 -7.65 -33.62 19.42
C THR A 493 -8.82 -34.56 19.14
N LEU A 494 -9.11 -34.87 17.87
CA LEU A 494 -10.19 -35.79 17.50
C LEU A 494 -9.86 -37.24 17.90
N SER A 495 -8.62 -37.69 17.70
CA SER A 495 -8.16 -39.01 18.15
C SER A 495 -8.22 -39.13 19.67
N LEU A 496 -7.75 -38.12 20.40
CA LEU A 496 -7.78 -38.10 21.86
C LEU A 496 -9.23 -38.12 22.39
N TYR A 497 -10.12 -37.32 21.78
CA TYR A 497 -11.54 -37.34 22.14
C TYR A 497 -12.16 -38.72 21.93
N LEU A 498 -11.90 -39.35 20.78
CA LEU A 498 -12.43 -40.68 20.49
C LEU A 498 -11.95 -41.71 21.51
N ILE A 499 -10.66 -41.71 21.82
CA ILE A 499 -10.06 -42.62 22.81
C ILE A 499 -10.67 -42.39 24.20
N LEU A 500 -10.72 -41.14 24.65
CA LEU A 500 -11.25 -40.81 25.97
C LEU A 500 -12.74 -41.12 26.08
N ASN A 501 -13.52 -40.87 25.02
CA ASN A 501 -14.94 -41.19 24.98
C ASN A 501 -15.18 -42.70 25.00
N LEU A 502 -14.33 -43.49 24.34
CA LEU A 502 -14.40 -44.96 24.37
C LEU A 502 -14.03 -45.53 25.75
N ILE A 503 -13.09 -44.92 26.47
CA ILE A 503 -12.60 -45.44 27.76
C ILE A 503 -13.43 -44.96 28.95
N PHE A 504 -13.83 -43.68 28.95
CA PHE A 504 -14.36 -43.01 30.13
C PHE A 504 -15.80 -42.51 29.99
N ASP A 505 -16.46 -42.73 28.85
CA ASP A 505 -17.83 -42.28 28.55
C ASP A 505 -18.08 -40.82 28.96
N ILE A 506 -17.23 -39.93 28.46
CA ILE A 506 -17.19 -38.54 28.89
C ILE A 506 -18.42 -37.79 28.35
N SER A 507 -19.14 -37.08 29.23
CA SER A 507 -20.28 -36.22 28.86
C SER A 507 -19.91 -34.92 28.11
N LEU A 508 -18.75 -34.89 27.45
CA LEU A 508 -18.25 -33.74 26.69
C LEU A 508 -18.87 -33.76 25.28
N PRO A 509 -19.70 -32.78 24.91
CA PRO A 509 -20.32 -32.79 23.58
C PRO A 509 -19.28 -32.60 22.47
N LEU A 510 -19.30 -33.50 21.46
CA LEU A 510 -18.47 -33.39 20.25
C LEU A 510 -18.58 -32.01 19.58
N SER A 511 -19.76 -31.38 19.63
CA SER A 511 -19.99 -30.05 19.07
C SER A 511 -19.09 -28.97 19.71
N ALA A 512 -18.76 -29.08 21.01
CA ALA A 512 -17.87 -28.14 21.68
C ALA A 512 -16.42 -28.27 21.18
N ILE A 513 -15.98 -29.48 20.88
CA ILE A 513 -14.64 -29.75 20.32
C ILE A 513 -14.55 -29.25 18.89
N LEU A 514 -15.56 -29.55 18.07
CA LEU A 514 -15.63 -29.06 16.70
C LEU A 514 -15.66 -27.53 16.64
N LEU A 515 -16.38 -26.88 17.55
CA LEU A 515 -16.39 -25.43 17.65
C LEU A 515 -15.03 -24.85 18.06
N THR A 516 -14.33 -25.49 18.99
CA THR A 516 -12.98 -25.10 19.41
C THR A 516 -12.00 -25.19 18.23
N LEU A 517 -12.05 -26.29 17.47
CA LEU A 517 -11.23 -26.48 16.28
C LEU A 517 -11.60 -25.49 15.16
N ALA A 518 -12.89 -25.24 14.93
CA ALA A 518 -13.34 -24.25 13.96
C ALA A 518 -12.88 -22.84 14.34
N SER A 519 -12.98 -22.47 15.61
CA SER A 519 -12.46 -21.20 16.15
C SER A 519 -10.95 -21.07 15.96
N LEU A 520 -10.20 -22.14 16.27
CA LEU A 520 -8.75 -22.20 16.08
C LEU A 520 -8.36 -21.99 14.61
N TRP A 521 -8.98 -22.73 13.69
CA TRP A 521 -8.74 -22.60 12.25
C TRP A 521 -9.09 -21.22 11.73
N LEU A 522 -10.27 -20.72 12.09
CA LEU A 522 -10.80 -19.48 11.58
C LEU A 522 -10.03 -18.27 12.13
N SER A 523 -9.64 -18.30 13.41
CA SER A 523 -8.79 -17.28 14.01
C SER A 523 -7.38 -17.32 13.42
N THR A 524 -6.75 -18.49 13.34
CA THR A 524 -5.38 -18.63 12.80
C THR A 524 -5.33 -18.23 11.33
N MET A 525 -6.14 -18.85 10.47
CA MET A 525 -6.14 -18.55 9.03
C MET A 525 -6.72 -17.17 8.75
N GLY A 526 -7.73 -16.74 9.50
CA GLY A 526 -8.31 -15.40 9.40
C GLY A 526 -7.26 -14.33 9.67
N VAL A 527 -6.42 -14.50 10.69
CA VAL A 527 -5.37 -13.55 11.06
C VAL A 527 -4.15 -13.64 10.15
N LEU A 528 -3.72 -14.84 9.77
CA LEU A 528 -2.59 -15.00 8.85
C LEU A 528 -2.93 -14.49 7.44
N ARG A 529 -4.22 -14.52 7.07
CA ARG A 529 -4.72 -13.95 5.79
C ARG A 529 -5.14 -12.48 5.90
N ASN A 530 -5.59 -11.99 7.06
CA ASN A 530 -5.98 -10.59 7.25
C ASN A 530 -4.88 -9.75 7.88
N ARG A 531 -4.63 -8.59 7.29
CA ARG A 531 -3.48 -7.79 7.66
C ARG A 531 -3.72 -6.63 8.65
N HIS A 532 -4.80 -6.65 9.42
CA HIS A 532 -4.97 -5.70 10.54
C HIS A 532 -4.07 -6.11 11.72
N ASN A 533 -4.07 -5.38 12.83
CA ASN A 533 -3.34 -5.79 14.03
C ASN A 533 -3.79 -7.24 14.39
N PRO A 534 -2.88 -8.23 14.28
CA PRO A 534 -3.27 -9.63 14.31
C PRO A 534 -3.90 -10.02 15.64
N ALA A 535 -3.38 -9.50 16.75
CA ALA A 535 -3.93 -9.69 18.09
C ALA A 535 -5.35 -9.11 18.20
N TRP A 536 -5.54 -7.85 17.80
CA TRP A 536 -6.87 -7.21 17.86
C TRP A 536 -7.91 -7.90 16.96
N SER A 537 -7.46 -8.46 15.83
CA SER A 537 -8.33 -9.24 14.94
C SER A 537 -8.86 -10.50 15.62
N ILE A 538 -8.04 -11.21 16.40
CA ILE A 538 -8.46 -12.40 17.17
C ILE A 538 -9.54 -12.01 18.19
N VAL A 539 -9.32 -10.92 18.93
CA VAL A 539 -10.31 -10.44 19.92
C VAL A 539 -11.62 -10.08 19.25
N LEU A 540 -11.57 -9.28 18.18
CA LEU A 540 -12.78 -8.83 17.50
C LEU A 540 -13.55 -10.00 16.88
N GLN A 541 -12.86 -10.95 16.25
CA GLN A 541 -13.48 -12.19 15.76
C GLN A 541 -14.13 -12.97 16.90
N SER A 542 -13.40 -13.17 18.00
CA SER A 542 -13.90 -13.90 19.18
C SER A 542 -15.16 -13.26 19.75
N LEU A 543 -15.19 -11.92 19.85
CA LEU A 543 -16.36 -11.19 20.35
C LEU A 543 -17.54 -11.27 19.38
N ILE A 544 -17.33 -11.07 18.07
CA ILE A 544 -18.41 -11.15 17.06
C ILE A 544 -19.03 -12.55 17.03
N PHE A 545 -18.20 -13.59 16.99
CA PHE A 545 -18.69 -14.97 17.02
C PHE A 545 -19.32 -15.31 18.36
N GLY A 546 -18.76 -14.82 19.47
CA GLY A 546 -19.34 -15.02 20.80
C GLY A 546 -20.74 -14.42 20.93
N ILE A 547 -20.94 -13.19 20.45
CA ILE A 547 -22.27 -12.55 20.40
C ILE A 547 -23.22 -13.37 19.53
N GLY A 548 -22.77 -13.83 18.35
CA GLY A 548 -23.57 -14.67 17.47
C GLY A 548 -24.01 -15.99 18.11
N ILE A 549 -23.10 -16.68 18.81
CA ILE A 549 -23.36 -17.95 19.51
C ILE A 549 -24.36 -17.76 20.65
N VAL A 550 -24.19 -16.73 21.48
CA VAL A 550 -25.16 -16.41 22.55
C VAL A 550 -26.51 -16.05 21.95
N GLY A 551 -26.53 -15.28 20.86
CA GLY A 551 -27.76 -14.96 20.13
C GLY A 551 -28.49 -16.21 19.66
N ILE A 552 -27.79 -17.18 19.07
CA ILE A 552 -28.39 -18.45 18.63
C ILE A 552 -29.01 -19.19 19.82
N ASP A 553 -28.28 -19.34 20.92
CA ASP A 553 -28.80 -20.02 22.13
C ASP A 553 -30.08 -19.35 22.63
N LEU A 554 -30.09 -18.02 22.73
CA LEU A 554 -31.27 -17.23 23.11
C LEU A 554 -32.45 -17.43 22.16
N PHE A 555 -32.22 -17.40 20.84
CA PHE A 555 -33.28 -17.64 19.85
C PHE A 555 -33.82 -19.07 19.87
N THR A 556 -33.00 -20.04 20.29
CA THR A 556 -33.42 -21.45 20.41
C THR A 556 -34.07 -21.80 21.76
N GLY A 557 -34.34 -20.79 22.60
CA GLY A 557 -35.02 -20.99 23.89
C GLY A 557 -34.08 -21.08 25.10
N TYR A 558 -32.85 -20.61 24.96
CA TYR A 558 -31.79 -20.54 25.98
C TYR A 558 -31.62 -21.82 26.81
N ALA A 559 -30.78 -22.73 26.31
CA ALA A 559 -30.41 -23.94 27.04
C ALA A 559 -29.06 -23.80 27.78
N GLY A 560 -28.39 -22.65 27.68
CA GLY A 560 -27.15 -22.34 28.43
C GLY A 560 -25.89 -23.01 27.89
N TRP A 561 -25.97 -23.73 26.76
CA TRP A 561 -24.84 -24.39 26.13
C TRP A 561 -23.84 -23.37 25.55
N SER A 562 -24.30 -22.16 25.20
CA SER A 562 -23.44 -21.10 24.67
C SER A 562 -22.38 -20.66 25.68
N LEU A 563 -22.79 -20.36 26.91
CA LEU A 563 -21.89 -19.91 27.97
C LEU A 563 -21.07 -21.05 28.56
N THR A 564 -21.67 -22.24 28.65
CA THR A 564 -21.04 -23.40 29.32
C THR A 564 -19.97 -24.06 28.47
N TRP A 565 -20.24 -24.26 27.17
CA TRP A 565 -19.38 -25.04 26.29
C TRP A 565 -18.78 -24.21 25.16
N ALA A 566 -19.62 -23.41 24.49
CA ALA A 566 -19.25 -22.81 23.23
C ALA A 566 -18.26 -21.64 23.39
N LEU A 567 -18.52 -20.71 24.32
CA LEU A 567 -17.64 -19.57 24.58
C LEU A 567 -16.27 -19.97 25.16
N PRO A 568 -16.19 -20.85 26.19
CA PRO A 568 -14.89 -21.31 26.67
C PRO A 568 -14.05 -22.00 25.58
N GLY A 569 -14.68 -22.83 24.75
CA GLY A 569 -14.03 -23.48 23.61
C GLY A 569 -13.57 -22.50 22.53
N LEU A 570 -14.40 -21.51 22.20
CA LEU A 570 -14.06 -20.45 21.27
C LEU A 570 -12.84 -19.64 21.74
N PHE A 571 -12.82 -19.24 23.02
CA PHE A 571 -11.70 -18.50 23.59
C PHE A 571 -10.44 -19.36 23.69
N LEU A 572 -10.57 -20.63 24.07
CA LEU A 572 -9.44 -21.57 24.08
C LEU A 572 -8.83 -21.75 22.68
N GLY A 573 -9.66 -21.96 21.66
CA GLY A 573 -9.19 -22.03 20.26
C GLY A 573 -8.50 -20.75 19.82
N SER A 574 -8.97 -19.59 20.29
CA SER A 574 -8.37 -18.28 20.00
C SER A 574 -7.03 -18.06 20.72
N LEU A 575 -6.86 -18.59 21.94
CA LEU A 575 -5.59 -18.59 22.66
C LEU A 575 -4.55 -19.48 21.98
N ILE A 576 -4.93 -20.66 21.50
CA ILE A 576 -4.01 -21.52 20.74
C ILE A 576 -3.67 -20.87 19.39
N ALA A 577 -4.64 -20.25 18.72
CA ALA A 577 -4.40 -19.51 17.48
C ALA A 577 -3.37 -18.40 17.67
N ASN A 578 -3.40 -17.72 18.81
CA ASN A 578 -2.43 -16.69 19.19
C ASN A 578 -0.99 -17.21 19.14
N GLU A 579 -0.72 -18.33 19.80
CA GLU A 579 0.62 -18.95 19.86
C GLU A 579 1.10 -19.43 18.49
N ILE A 580 0.21 -20.03 17.69
CA ILE A 580 0.55 -20.45 16.32
C ILE A 580 0.94 -19.23 15.49
N VAL A 581 0.16 -18.15 15.56
CA VAL A 581 0.43 -16.91 14.82
C VAL A 581 1.76 -16.29 15.22
N LEU A 582 2.08 -16.22 16.52
CA LEU A 582 3.38 -15.75 17.03
C LEU A 582 4.55 -16.63 16.54
N THR A 583 4.35 -17.94 16.46
CA THR A 583 5.39 -18.88 16.01
C THR A 583 5.67 -18.77 14.51
N VAL A 584 4.62 -18.65 13.69
CA VAL A 584 4.74 -18.76 12.22
C VAL A 584 4.90 -17.41 11.53
N SER A 585 4.71 -16.29 12.22
CA SER A 585 4.76 -14.94 11.64
C SER A 585 5.74 -14.02 12.37
N LYS A 586 6.86 -13.66 11.72
CA LYS A 586 7.80 -12.65 12.21
C LYS A 586 7.13 -11.30 12.45
N ARG A 587 6.10 -10.98 11.67
CA ARG A 587 5.27 -9.78 11.86
C ARG A 587 4.49 -9.82 13.18
N ALA A 588 3.98 -10.98 13.56
CA ALA A 588 3.31 -11.16 14.84
C ALA A 588 4.29 -11.01 16.00
N GLN A 589 5.51 -11.54 15.86
CA GLN A 589 6.60 -11.40 16.84
C GLN A 589 6.96 -9.92 17.09
N LYS A 590 7.03 -9.10 16.03
CA LYS A 590 7.22 -7.63 16.14
C LYS A 590 6.12 -6.90 16.95
N ASN A 591 4.99 -7.57 17.24
CA ASN A 591 3.84 -7.03 17.97
C ASN A 591 3.48 -7.91 19.18
N GLY A 592 4.44 -8.69 19.70
CA GLY A 592 4.21 -9.73 20.71
C GLY A 592 3.48 -9.22 21.96
N PHE A 593 3.70 -7.96 22.34
CA PHE A 593 3.00 -7.33 23.45
C PHE A 593 1.47 -7.36 23.33
N TYR A 594 0.92 -7.11 22.13
CA TYR A 594 -0.53 -7.10 21.96
C TYR A 594 -1.14 -8.49 22.17
N PHE A 595 -0.40 -9.53 21.78
CA PHE A 595 -0.83 -10.90 21.92
C PHE A 595 -0.86 -11.39 23.39
N LEU A 596 0.01 -10.85 24.24
CA LEU A 596 -0.08 -11.05 25.70
C LEU A 596 -1.40 -10.48 26.23
N PHE A 597 -1.74 -9.25 25.84
CA PHE A 597 -2.97 -8.59 26.28
C PHE A 597 -4.23 -9.33 25.80
N THR A 598 -4.22 -9.87 24.58
CA THR A 598 -5.32 -10.70 24.10
C THR A 598 -5.43 -12.01 24.85
N GLY A 599 -4.30 -12.60 25.24
CA GLY A 599 -4.27 -13.79 26.11
C GLY A 599 -4.97 -13.54 27.44
N ILE A 600 -4.71 -12.39 28.06
CA ILE A 600 -5.36 -11.97 29.31
C ILE A 600 -6.86 -11.77 29.11
N ILE A 601 -7.25 -10.95 28.12
CA ILE A 601 -8.67 -10.63 27.91
C ILE A 601 -9.48 -11.90 27.63
N LEU A 602 -9.09 -12.69 26.62
CA LEU A 602 -9.89 -13.84 26.19
C LEU A 602 -9.82 -14.99 27.19
N GLY A 603 -8.66 -15.16 27.84
CA GLY A 603 -8.42 -16.26 28.76
C GLY A 603 -9.15 -16.16 30.08
N PHE A 604 -9.26 -14.96 30.64
CA PHE A 604 -9.89 -14.76 31.95
C PHE A 604 -11.36 -14.35 31.88
N LEU A 605 -11.87 -13.96 30.70
CA LEU A 605 -13.29 -13.61 30.52
C LEU A 605 -14.26 -14.70 30.99
N PRO A 606 -14.02 -16.02 30.76
CA PRO A 606 -14.90 -17.08 31.24
C PRO A 606 -15.06 -17.15 32.77
N LEU A 607 -14.11 -16.61 33.54
CA LEU A 607 -14.24 -16.55 35.00
C LEU A 607 -15.41 -15.66 35.44
N LEU A 608 -15.80 -14.68 34.63
CA LEU A 608 -16.99 -13.88 34.89
C LEU A 608 -18.26 -14.73 34.84
N PHE A 609 -18.33 -15.75 33.96
CA PHE A 609 -19.48 -16.64 33.89
C PHE A 609 -19.62 -17.47 35.17
N ILE A 610 -18.50 -17.88 35.76
CA ILE A 610 -18.45 -18.56 37.06
C ILE A 610 -18.88 -17.59 38.17
N ALA A 611 -18.29 -16.39 38.21
CA ALA A 611 -18.56 -15.40 39.25
C ALA A 611 -20.03 -14.95 39.29
N LEU A 612 -20.67 -14.89 38.11
CA LEU A 612 -22.10 -14.56 37.95
C LEU A 612 -23.02 -15.79 38.08
N ASN A 613 -22.47 -16.98 38.35
CA ASN A 613 -23.21 -18.23 38.50
C ASN A 613 -24.06 -18.60 37.26
N LEU A 614 -23.56 -18.26 36.06
CA LEU A 614 -24.27 -18.44 34.78
C LEU A 614 -24.03 -19.82 34.14
N VAL A 615 -23.08 -20.60 34.65
CA VAL A 615 -22.62 -21.85 34.01
C VAL A 615 -22.53 -23.00 35.00
N LYS A 616 -23.05 -24.15 34.59
CA LYS A 616 -22.84 -25.45 35.23
C LYS A 616 -22.75 -26.51 34.12
N PRO A 617 -21.67 -27.31 34.04
CA PRO A 617 -20.50 -27.33 34.92
C PRO A 617 -19.54 -26.14 34.73
N ILE A 618 -18.75 -25.83 35.76
CA ILE A 618 -17.79 -24.69 35.76
C ILE A 618 -16.44 -25.01 35.10
N TRP A 619 -16.10 -26.31 34.97
CA TRP A 619 -14.76 -26.74 34.58
C TRP A 619 -14.32 -26.25 33.18
N PRO A 620 -15.18 -26.09 32.15
CA PRO A 620 -14.72 -25.60 30.84
C PRO A 620 -14.12 -24.20 30.93
N SER A 621 -14.74 -23.33 31.74
CA SER A 621 -14.25 -21.97 32.00
C SER A 621 -12.93 -21.97 32.77
N LEU A 622 -12.75 -22.91 33.71
CA LEU A 622 -11.50 -23.09 34.45
C LEU A 622 -10.36 -23.58 33.54
N VAL A 623 -10.63 -24.51 32.62
CA VAL A 623 -9.64 -25.01 31.66
C VAL A 623 -9.14 -23.90 30.74
N THR A 624 -10.03 -23.03 30.25
CA THR A 624 -9.64 -21.88 29.44
C THR A 624 -8.77 -20.90 30.21
N ALA A 625 -9.14 -20.55 31.45
CA ALA A 625 -8.37 -19.65 32.30
C ALA A 625 -7.01 -20.24 32.71
N GLY A 626 -6.97 -21.53 33.05
CA GLY A 626 -5.73 -22.24 33.37
C GLY A 626 -4.78 -22.31 32.17
N SER A 627 -5.31 -22.59 30.98
CA SER A 627 -4.53 -22.58 29.73
C SER A 627 -3.97 -21.19 29.43
N ALA A 628 -4.77 -20.13 29.64
CA ALA A 628 -4.32 -18.76 29.45
C ALA A 628 -3.18 -18.38 30.41
N LEU A 629 -3.28 -18.75 31.68
CA LEU A 629 -2.23 -18.53 32.67
C LEU A 629 -0.94 -19.25 32.27
N PHE A 630 -1.05 -20.52 31.87
CA PHE A 630 0.09 -21.32 31.41
C PHE A 630 0.80 -20.70 30.20
N LEU A 631 0.04 -20.30 29.18
CA LEU A 631 0.59 -19.64 27.98
C LEU A 631 1.22 -18.27 28.30
N LEU A 632 0.63 -17.52 29.22
CA LEU A 632 1.18 -16.23 29.66
C LEU A 632 2.54 -16.42 30.34
N ILE A 633 2.68 -17.43 31.21
CA ILE A 633 3.94 -17.78 31.86
C ILE A 633 4.99 -18.18 30.83
N ILE A 634 4.64 -19.05 29.87
CA ILE A 634 5.53 -19.45 28.77
C ILE A 634 6.02 -18.22 28.01
N ASN A 635 5.11 -17.33 27.60
CA ASN A 635 5.48 -16.15 26.85
C ASN A 635 6.38 -15.19 27.66
N LEU A 636 6.10 -15.00 28.95
CA LEU A 636 6.97 -14.20 29.81
C LEU A 636 8.37 -14.80 29.94
N ILE A 637 8.52 -16.13 30.01
CA ILE A 637 9.84 -16.78 30.13
C ILE A 637 10.61 -16.69 28.81
N PHE A 638 10.01 -17.16 27.71
CA PHE A 638 10.70 -17.31 26.43
C PHE A 638 10.86 -15.99 25.66
N HIS A 639 9.96 -15.03 25.84
CA HIS A 639 9.96 -13.76 25.10
C HIS A 639 10.30 -12.53 25.95
N HIS A 640 10.85 -12.70 27.17
CA HIS A 640 11.19 -11.59 28.09
C HIS A 640 12.06 -10.50 27.47
N ARG A 641 13.05 -10.86 26.62
CA ARG A 641 13.97 -9.88 25.99
C ARG A 641 13.23 -8.95 25.03
N GLN A 642 12.38 -9.53 24.19
CA GLN A 642 11.55 -8.78 23.24
C GLN A 642 10.55 -7.89 23.98
N PHE A 643 9.94 -8.40 25.06
CA PHE A 643 9.06 -7.61 25.91
C PHE A 643 9.77 -6.42 26.57
N ARG A 644 11.01 -6.62 27.04
CA ARG A 644 11.83 -5.55 27.63
C ARG A 644 12.19 -4.48 26.60
N GLU A 645 12.50 -4.87 25.36
CA GLU A 645 12.77 -3.92 24.28
C GLU A 645 11.53 -3.14 23.85
N GLU A 646 10.37 -3.80 23.72
CA GLU A 646 9.10 -3.13 23.39
C GLU A 646 8.62 -2.19 24.51
N THR A 647 8.77 -2.58 25.78
CA THR A 647 8.41 -1.72 26.91
C THR A 647 9.31 -0.50 26.98
N LYS A 648 10.62 -0.64 26.77
CA LYS A 648 11.55 0.49 26.62
C LYS A 648 11.15 1.42 25.46
N LYS A 649 10.83 0.85 24.29
CA LYS A 649 10.38 1.62 23.10
C LYS A 649 9.08 2.39 23.33
N LYS A 650 8.14 1.86 24.14
CA LYS A 650 6.82 2.48 24.39
C LYS A 650 6.80 3.44 25.57
N TRP A 651 7.62 3.20 26.59
CA TRP A 651 7.63 3.97 27.83
C TRP A 651 8.86 4.88 27.99
N HIS A 652 9.75 4.94 26.99
CA HIS A 652 10.94 5.81 26.97
C HIS A 652 11.81 5.69 28.23
N PHE A 653 12.06 4.47 28.71
CA PHE A 653 12.98 4.17 29.82
C PHE A 653 14.31 3.59 29.34
#